data_AF-A0AAN9ZG67-F1
#
_entry.id   AF-A0AAN9ZG67-F1
#
_cell.length_a   1.000
_cell.length_b   1.000
_cell.length_c   1.000
_cell.angle_alpha   90.00
_cell.angle_beta   90.00
_cell.angle_gamma   90.00
#
_symmetry.space_group_name_H-M   'P 1'
#
loop_
_entity.id
_entity.type
_entity.pdbx_description
1 polymer ?
#
loop_
_entity_poly.entity_id
_entity_poly.type
_entity_poly.pdbx_seq_one_letter_code
_entity_poly.pdbx_strand_id
1 'polypeptide(L)'
;MIQMAEGQMARDSLMFFLTGGVGLENTLANPAPDWLPDKSWDEACRLNDLPVFKGFREHLQAQLGAWEAFAEGTEPHLTPLPAPWGARLSSFERMLVLRVMRPDKLVSSVRLFVEEQMGPRYVKPPAFDIEKSYDDSDSLCPLIFILSPGADPMAALLKFSERMGVSSQFSSISLGQGQGPIAERMVKTAQEEGGWVCLQNCHLAVSWLPRLEFLWENFDPRRTHRNFRLWLTSYPSDKFPTSILQFGVKMTNEPPTGLQQNIMRSYLSEPLREPEFYSGCPNNPVEYARLLYGLCFFHAVVQERRKYGAIGWNIPYGFNESDLQISLQQLQMFISESDGVPYPAIQYMCGECNYGGRVTDDWDRRSLTTILLVFINPKVGSDASYLFCDEEGARFGLPPRIKYSDVINFIEALPAEPPPAAYGLHMNAGVIRALGEANSFCDTMLLVVGEGGGGGGDTAAMLSDICTGILNKLPPNFNIEEANKKYPVVYEESMNTVLVQEMQRFNKLLTVIRSSLELLGKALVGMVVMTPDLDAVATALGVGKVPGMWAKASYPSLKPLGGYISDFLERMNVFTTWYNKGKPTTFWLSGFYFTQAFLTGAMQNFARKHMLAINTLTYDFEVLRMEATAKVSHPPMDGVYVFGCFLDGARWDRGT
;
A
#
# COMPACT_ATOMS: atom_id res chain seq x y z
N MET A 1 -16.09 -15.48 12.62
CA MET A 1 -17.26 -16.38 12.41
C MET A 1 -17.33 -17.45 13.49
N ILE A 2 -16.32 -18.33 13.64
CA ILE A 2 -16.31 -19.41 14.66
C ILE A 2 -16.59 -18.87 16.07
N GLN A 3 -15.75 -17.97 16.58
CA GLN A 3 -15.93 -17.41 17.93
C GLN A 3 -17.21 -16.57 18.12
N MET A 4 -17.75 -15.97 17.05
CA MET A 4 -19.03 -15.28 17.13
C MET A 4 -20.18 -16.29 17.30
N ALA A 5 -20.13 -17.40 16.58
CA ALA A 5 -21.12 -18.49 16.72
C ALA A 5 -21.05 -19.14 18.10
N GLU A 6 -19.85 -19.20 18.70
CA GLU A 6 -19.63 -19.70 20.06
C GLU A 6 -19.96 -18.66 21.16
N GLY A 7 -20.36 -17.44 20.79
CA GLY A 7 -20.68 -16.37 21.74
C GLY A 7 -19.47 -15.78 22.49
N GLN A 8 -18.24 -16.09 22.06
CA GLN A 8 -17.00 -15.60 22.66
C GLN A 8 -16.58 -14.22 22.14
N MET A 9 -17.16 -13.77 21.03
CA MET A 9 -16.86 -12.50 20.39
C MET A 9 -18.14 -11.71 20.07
N ALA A 10 -18.30 -10.55 20.69
CA ALA A 10 -19.41 -9.65 20.41
C ALA A 10 -19.23 -8.94 19.06
N ARG A 11 -20.34 -8.74 18.33
CA ARG A 11 -20.33 -8.06 17.02
C ARG A 11 -19.82 -6.62 17.14
N ASP A 12 -20.23 -5.88 18.17
CA ASP A 12 -19.84 -4.49 18.37
C ASP A 12 -18.33 -4.35 18.64
N SER A 13 -17.76 -5.28 19.40
CA SER A 13 -16.32 -5.36 19.63
C SER A 13 -15.54 -5.67 18.35
N LEU A 14 -16.07 -6.55 17.49
CA LEU A 14 -15.50 -6.80 16.17
C LEU A 14 -15.59 -5.57 15.26
N MET A 15 -16.74 -4.89 15.23
CA MET A 15 -16.90 -3.67 14.44
C MET A 15 -15.98 -2.56 14.92
N PHE A 16 -15.81 -2.40 16.23
CA PHE A 16 -14.81 -1.49 16.79
C PHE A 16 -13.39 -1.91 16.39
N PHE A 17 -13.05 -3.20 16.51
CA PHE A 17 -11.75 -3.74 16.10
C PHE A 17 -11.44 -3.49 14.61
N LEU A 18 -12.45 -3.39 13.75
CA LEU A 18 -12.24 -3.14 12.32
C LEU A 18 -12.25 -1.64 11.96
N THR A 19 -13.10 -0.84 12.61
CA THR A 19 -13.35 0.56 12.23
C THR A 19 -12.70 1.59 13.16
N GLY A 20 -12.37 1.23 14.41
CA GLY A 20 -12.01 2.18 15.48
C GLY A 20 -13.22 2.91 16.06
N GLY A 21 -14.43 2.49 15.69
CA GLY A 21 -15.68 3.17 15.99
C GLY A 21 -15.93 4.38 15.09
N VAL A 22 -17.20 4.62 14.75
CA VAL A 22 -17.61 5.75 13.90
C VAL A 22 -18.05 6.89 14.81
N GLY A 23 -17.38 8.04 14.70
CA GLY A 23 -17.74 9.26 15.43
C GLY A 23 -17.44 10.50 14.60
N LEU A 24 -18.30 11.52 14.70
CA LEU A 24 -18.15 12.78 13.97
C LEU A 24 -17.17 13.74 14.65
N GLU A 25 -17.11 13.76 15.99
CA GLU A 25 -16.22 14.63 16.76
C GLU A 25 -16.12 14.16 18.22
N ASN A 26 -14.94 14.27 18.83
CA ASN A 26 -14.73 14.06 20.25
C ASN A 26 -14.66 15.41 20.96
N THR A 27 -15.54 15.66 21.92
CA THR A 27 -15.56 16.93 22.68
C THR A 27 -14.54 16.96 23.82
N LEU A 28 -13.80 15.87 24.05
CA LEU A 28 -12.87 15.74 25.16
C LEU A 28 -11.45 16.03 24.70
N ALA A 29 -10.80 16.99 25.36
CA ALA A 29 -9.41 17.32 25.09
C ALA A 29 -8.48 16.12 25.35
N ASN A 30 -7.51 15.95 24.47
CA ASN A 30 -6.47 14.94 24.60
C ASN A 30 -5.61 15.24 25.84
N PRO A 31 -5.51 14.32 26.81
CA PRO A 31 -4.75 14.54 28.04
C PRO A 31 -3.22 14.50 27.84
N ALA A 32 -2.73 13.94 26.74
CA ALA A 32 -1.30 13.76 26.47
C ALA A 32 -0.96 13.96 24.98
N PRO A 33 -1.12 15.19 24.44
CA PRO A 33 -0.90 15.47 23.02
C PRO A 33 0.54 15.26 22.54
N ASP A 34 1.51 15.19 23.46
CA ASP A 34 2.93 15.01 23.14
C ASP A 34 3.24 13.63 22.54
N TRP A 35 2.55 12.57 23.00
CA TRP A 35 2.81 11.19 22.56
C TRP A 35 1.56 10.45 22.08
N LEU A 36 0.36 10.81 22.57
CA LEU A 36 -0.89 10.17 22.17
C LEU A 36 -1.53 10.94 21.02
N PRO A 37 -1.64 10.36 19.81
CA PRO A 37 -2.30 11.04 18.70
C PRO A 37 -3.79 11.27 18.99
N ASP A 38 -4.34 12.41 18.55
CA ASP A 38 -5.77 12.72 18.74
C ASP A 38 -6.68 11.63 18.19
N LYS A 39 -6.31 11.01 17.06
CA LYS A 39 -7.03 9.85 16.51
C LYS A 39 -7.11 8.69 17.50
N SER A 40 -6.01 8.35 18.15
CA SER A 40 -5.97 7.28 19.15
C SER A 40 -6.75 7.65 20.40
N TRP A 41 -6.68 8.91 20.84
CA TRP A 41 -7.51 9.41 21.95
C TRP A 41 -9.01 9.32 21.65
N ASP A 42 -9.42 9.66 20.43
CA ASP A 42 -10.80 9.56 19.98
C ASP A 42 -11.29 8.10 19.96
N GLU A 43 -10.44 7.18 19.49
CA GLU A 43 -10.71 5.74 19.54
C GLU A 43 -10.77 5.23 20.99
N ALA A 44 -9.91 5.70 21.89
CA ALA A 44 -9.94 5.36 23.32
C ALA A 44 -11.25 5.81 23.99
N CYS A 45 -11.74 7.00 23.64
CA CYS A 45 -13.01 7.51 24.14
C CYS A 45 -14.18 6.66 23.68
N ARG A 46 -14.20 6.22 22.41
CA ARG A 46 -15.22 5.29 21.89
C ARG A 46 -15.08 3.89 22.46
N LEU A 47 -13.87 3.41 22.72
CA LEU A 47 -13.63 2.11 23.34
C LEU A 47 -14.32 2.02 24.70
N ASN A 48 -14.29 3.10 25.49
CA ASN A 48 -14.97 3.19 26.79
C ASN A 48 -16.51 3.02 26.71
N ASP A 49 -17.12 3.20 25.54
CA ASP A 49 -18.56 3.01 25.38
C ASP A 49 -18.96 1.52 25.34
N LEU A 50 -18.02 0.63 24.99
CA LEU A 50 -18.23 -0.81 25.07
C LEU A 50 -18.35 -1.28 26.53
N PRO A 51 -19.31 -2.16 26.86
CA PRO A 51 -19.58 -2.57 28.24
C PRO A 51 -18.35 -3.08 29.01
N VAL A 52 -17.49 -3.86 28.35
CA VAL A 52 -16.30 -4.47 28.97
C VAL A 52 -15.21 -3.43 29.27
N PHE A 53 -15.23 -2.29 28.60
CA PHE A 53 -14.20 -1.25 28.69
C PHE A 53 -14.63 -0.02 29.50
N LYS A 54 -15.79 -0.07 30.16
CA LYS A 54 -16.23 1.01 31.05
C LYS A 54 -15.17 1.31 32.11
N GLY A 55 -14.74 2.57 32.17
CA GLY A 55 -13.67 3.07 33.03
C GLY A 55 -12.29 3.15 32.35
N PHE A 56 -12.17 2.75 31.08
CA PHE A 56 -10.89 2.74 30.36
C PHE A 56 -10.32 4.15 30.17
N ARG A 57 -11.16 5.10 29.76
CA ARG A 57 -10.77 6.49 29.52
C ARG A 57 -10.24 7.14 30.81
N GLU A 58 -10.98 6.98 31.91
CA GLU A 58 -10.61 7.54 33.21
C GLU A 58 -9.29 6.94 33.71
N HIS A 59 -9.10 5.63 33.49
CA HIS A 59 -7.87 4.95 33.87
C HIS A 59 -6.67 5.40 33.01
N LEU A 60 -6.87 5.59 31.70
CA LEU A 60 -5.85 6.12 30.80
C LEU A 60 -5.39 7.52 31.25
N GLN A 61 -6.34 8.40 31.58
CA GLN A 61 -6.05 9.74 32.11
C GLN A 61 -5.32 9.70 33.45
N ALA A 62 -5.66 8.75 34.34
CA ALA A 62 -5.05 8.64 35.65
C ALA A 62 -3.63 8.02 35.64
N GLN A 63 -3.31 7.20 34.64
CA GLN A 63 -2.06 6.41 34.58
C GLN A 63 -1.26 6.67 33.29
N LEU A 64 -1.19 7.92 32.83
CA LEU A 64 -0.56 8.29 31.55
C LEU A 64 0.85 7.69 31.37
N GLY A 65 1.73 7.79 32.37
CA GLY A 65 3.11 7.28 32.24
C GLY A 65 3.21 5.77 32.04
N ALA A 66 2.29 4.97 32.60
CA ALA A 66 2.26 3.53 32.37
C ALA A 66 1.81 3.19 30.94
N TRP A 67 0.88 3.96 30.39
CA TRP A 67 0.39 3.81 29.03
C TRP A 67 1.37 4.34 27.99
N GLU A 68 2.09 5.42 28.30
CA GLU A 68 3.20 5.94 27.51
C GLU A 68 4.31 4.88 27.41
N ALA A 69 4.77 4.33 28.54
CA ALA A 69 5.75 3.26 28.56
C ALA A 69 5.30 2.01 27.77
N PHE A 70 4.01 1.68 27.80
CA PHE A 70 3.44 0.61 26.97
C PHE A 70 3.46 0.98 25.48
N ALA A 71 3.06 2.20 25.13
CA ALA A 71 3.00 2.68 23.75
C ALA A 71 4.40 2.83 23.12
N GLU A 72 5.40 3.28 23.88
CA GLU A 72 6.79 3.43 23.41
C GLU A 72 7.56 2.11 23.32
N GLY A 73 7.02 1.02 23.88
CA GLY A 73 7.66 -0.30 23.83
C GLY A 73 7.92 -0.76 22.39
N THR A 74 9.03 -1.47 22.17
CA THR A 74 9.36 -2.04 20.85
C THR A 74 8.36 -3.11 20.42
N GLU A 75 7.94 -3.96 21.36
CA GLU A 75 7.04 -5.09 21.14
C GLU A 75 5.84 -5.10 22.11
N PRO A 76 4.94 -4.10 22.02
CA PRO A 76 3.83 -3.92 22.97
C PRO A 76 2.78 -5.05 22.90
N HIS A 77 2.70 -5.75 21.77
CA HIS A 77 1.84 -6.91 21.59
C HIS A 77 2.28 -8.15 22.39
N LEU A 78 3.51 -8.16 22.93
CA LEU A 78 4.03 -9.22 23.81
C LEU A 78 4.03 -8.82 25.29
N THR A 79 3.81 -7.54 25.59
CA THR A 79 3.83 -7.03 26.97
C THR A 79 2.42 -7.04 27.58
N PRO A 80 2.29 -7.31 28.89
CA PRO A 80 0.99 -7.25 29.55
C PRO A 80 0.48 -5.80 29.61
N LEU A 81 -0.83 -5.62 29.42
CA LEU A 81 -1.48 -4.31 29.58
C LEU A 81 -1.36 -3.80 31.03
N PRO A 82 -1.29 -2.47 31.24
CA PRO A 82 -1.39 -1.88 32.57
C PRO A 82 -2.56 -2.44 33.39
N ALA A 83 -2.30 -2.82 34.64
CA ALA A 83 -3.34 -3.31 35.54
C ALA A 83 -4.46 -2.27 35.70
N PRO A 84 -5.75 -2.68 35.76
CA PRO A 84 -6.26 -4.04 35.86
C PRO A 84 -6.54 -4.73 34.50
N TRP A 85 -6.30 -4.05 33.38
CA TRP A 85 -6.80 -4.46 32.05
C TRP A 85 -6.20 -5.78 31.56
N GLY A 86 -4.92 -6.04 31.84
CA GLY A 86 -4.28 -7.31 31.47
C GLY A 86 -4.99 -8.52 32.05
N ALA A 87 -5.46 -8.46 33.30
CA ALA A 87 -6.15 -9.58 33.95
C ALA A 87 -7.65 -9.64 33.62
N ARG A 88 -8.28 -8.48 33.34
CA ARG A 88 -9.72 -8.36 33.11
C ARG A 88 -10.14 -8.76 31.69
N LEU A 89 -9.29 -8.50 30.69
CA LEU A 89 -9.63 -8.63 29.27
C LEU A 89 -9.18 -9.98 28.70
N SER A 90 -10.02 -10.54 27.82
CA SER A 90 -9.68 -11.70 26.98
C SER A 90 -8.60 -11.38 25.94
N SER A 91 -8.01 -12.40 25.30
CA SER A 91 -6.99 -12.21 24.26
C SER A 91 -7.47 -11.29 23.13
N PHE A 92 -8.73 -11.44 22.69
CA PHE A 92 -9.32 -10.57 21.66
C PHE A 92 -9.53 -9.13 22.16
N GLU A 93 -10.06 -8.95 23.36
CA GLU A 93 -10.28 -7.61 23.93
C GLU A 93 -8.98 -6.84 24.19
N ARG A 94 -7.88 -7.54 24.52
CA ARG A 94 -6.56 -6.92 24.60
C ARG A 94 -6.10 -6.37 23.24
N MET A 95 -6.46 -7.02 22.14
CA MET A 95 -6.16 -6.53 20.79
C MET A 95 -6.90 -5.24 20.46
N LEU A 96 -8.09 -5.00 21.03
CA LEU A 96 -8.80 -3.72 20.88
C LEU A 96 -8.02 -2.58 21.53
N VAL A 97 -7.41 -2.82 22.70
CA VAL A 97 -6.53 -1.84 23.35
C VAL A 97 -5.27 -1.61 22.51
N LEU A 98 -4.67 -2.69 21.98
CA LEU A 98 -3.51 -2.59 21.11
C LEU A 98 -3.82 -1.80 19.82
N ARG A 99 -4.99 -1.99 19.22
CA ARG A 99 -5.44 -1.20 18.05
C ARG A 99 -5.41 0.29 18.33
N VAL A 100 -5.88 0.70 19.51
CA VAL A 100 -5.94 2.12 19.90
C VAL A 100 -4.54 2.69 20.12
N MET A 101 -3.69 1.96 20.84
CA MET A 101 -2.38 2.46 21.28
C MET A 101 -1.29 2.29 20.22
N ARG A 102 -1.23 1.11 19.60
CA ARG A 102 -0.17 0.67 18.67
C ARG A 102 -0.74 -0.15 17.50
N PRO A 103 -1.51 0.50 16.60
CA PRO A 103 -2.15 -0.17 15.46
C PRO A 103 -1.15 -0.81 14.49
N ASP A 104 0.11 -0.40 14.49
CA ASP A 104 1.18 -1.00 13.68
C ASP A 104 1.49 -2.46 14.08
N LYS A 105 1.20 -2.86 15.33
CA LYS A 105 1.42 -4.24 15.80
C LYS A 105 0.16 -5.11 15.72
N LEU A 106 -0.91 -4.61 15.09
CA LEU A 106 -2.19 -5.31 15.02
C LEU A 106 -2.08 -6.67 14.32
N VAL A 107 -1.41 -6.73 13.16
CA VAL A 107 -1.26 -7.97 12.38
C VAL A 107 -0.44 -9.02 13.14
N SER A 108 0.64 -8.60 13.80
CA SER A 108 1.44 -9.49 14.65
C SER A 108 0.60 -10.06 15.80
N SER A 109 -0.24 -9.22 16.41
CA SER A 109 -1.15 -9.66 17.48
C SER A 109 -2.25 -10.61 16.97
N VAL A 110 -2.77 -10.39 15.75
CA VAL A 110 -3.73 -11.31 15.11
C VAL A 110 -3.08 -12.67 14.88
N ARG A 111 -1.82 -12.72 14.43
CA ARG A 111 -1.09 -13.99 14.24
C ARG A 111 -0.97 -14.76 15.55
N LEU A 112 -0.54 -14.10 16.63
CA LEU A 112 -0.46 -14.73 17.96
C LEU A 112 -1.80 -15.25 18.44
N PHE A 113 -2.87 -14.47 18.24
CA PHE A 113 -4.21 -14.88 18.60
C PHE A 113 -4.68 -16.12 17.82
N VAL A 114 -4.46 -16.16 16.50
CA VAL A 114 -4.81 -17.33 15.67
C VAL A 114 -3.97 -18.55 16.06
N GLU A 115 -2.68 -18.36 16.36
CA GLU A 115 -1.81 -19.43 16.82
C GLU A 115 -2.25 -20.00 18.18
N GLU A 116 -2.67 -19.14 19.12
CA GLU A 116 -3.21 -19.55 20.43
C GLU A 116 -4.52 -20.35 20.26
N GLN A 117 -5.43 -19.90 19.39
CA GLN A 117 -6.79 -20.46 19.27
C GLN A 117 -6.88 -21.67 18.34
N MET A 118 -6.10 -21.69 17.24
CA MET A 118 -6.18 -22.70 16.19
C MET A 118 -4.88 -23.48 15.96
N GLY A 119 -3.75 -23.00 16.51
CA GLY A 119 -2.44 -23.62 16.39
C GLY A 119 -1.55 -23.06 15.27
N PRO A 120 -0.25 -23.37 15.29
CA PRO A 120 0.77 -22.76 14.41
C PRO A 120 0.58 -23.04 12.92
N ARG A 121 -0.16 -24.09 12.55
CA ARG A 121 -0.42 -24.47 11.14
C ARG A 121 -1.23 -23.42 10.37
N TYR A 122 -2.01 -22.57 11.06
CA TYR A 122 -2.86 -21.56 10.43
C TYR A 122 -2.14 -20.22 10.21
N VAL A 123 -0.94 -20.05 10.76
CA VAL A 123 -0.12 -18.83 10.59
C VAL A 123 1.14 -19.08 9.77
N LYS A 124 1.62 -20.32 9.70
CA LYS A 124 2.79 -20.69 8.89
C LYS A 124 2.33 -21.15 7.50
N PRO A 125 2.70 -20.45 6.41
CA PRO A 125 2.31 -20.86 5.07
C PRO A 125 2.93 -22.23 4.73
N PRO A 126 2.17 -23.16 4.14
CA PRO A 126 2.74 -24.41 3.64
C PRO A 126 3.63 -24.16 2.42
N ALA A 127 4.58 -25.06 2.17
CA ALA A 127 5.35 -25.04 0.93
C ALA A 127 4.42 -25.21 -0.28
N PHE A 128 4.67 -24.46 -1.34
CA PHE A 128 3.93 -24.56 -2.59
C PHE A 128 4.08 -25.96 -3.20
N ASP A 129 2.95 -26.57 -3.55
CA ASP A 129 2.86 -27.96 -3.98
C ASP A 129 1.80 -28.13 -5.08
N ILE A 130 2.28 -28.20 -6.33
CA ILE A 130 1.41 -28.38 -7.52
C ILE A 130 0.68 -29.72 -7.45
N GLU A 131 1.32 -30.76 -6.91
CA GLU A 131 0.80 -32.12 -6.91
C GLU A 131 -0.43 -32.22 -6.01
N LYS A 132 -0.35 -31.69 -4.78
CA LYS A 132 -1.53 -31.62 -3.89
C LYS A 132 -2.67 -30.81 -4.49
N SER A 133 -2.35 -29.69 -5.14
CA SER A 133 -3.37 -28.85 -5.79
C SER A 133 -4.04 -29.57 -6.97
N TYR A 134 -3.27 -30.38 -7.70
CA TYR A 134 -3.76 -31.23 -8.78
C TYR A 134 -4.66 -32.36 -8.25
N ASP A 135 -4.29 -32.99 -7.14
CA ASP A 135 -5.06 -34.07 -6.52
C ASP A 135 -6.41 -33.59 -5.97
N ASP A 136 -6.49 -32.33 -5.52
CA ASP A 136 -7.73 -31.67 -5.12
C ASP A 136 -8.61 -31.24 -6.31
N SER A 137 -8.17 -31.47 -7.56
CA SER A 137 -8.86 -31.08 -8.80
C SER A 137 -9.34 -32.27 -9.63
N ASP A 138 -10.31 -32.03 -10.51
CA ASP A 138 -10.80 -32.98 -11.49
C ASP A 138 -10.89 -32.36 -12.90
N SER A 139 -11.51 -33.06 -13.85
CA SER A 139 -11.64 -32.58 -15.23
C SER A 139 -12.62 -31.42 -15.42
N LEU A 140 -13.42 -31.09 -14.41
CA LEU A 140 -14.38 -29.99 -14.43
C LEU A 140 -13.96 -28.85 -13.48
N CYS A 141 -13.02 -29.11 -12.56
CA CYS A 141 -12.49 -28.14 -11.64
C CYS A 141 -11.21 -27.49 -12.23
N PRO A 142 -11.25 -26.21 -12.61
CA PRO A 142 -10.09 -25.53 -13.19
C PRO A 142 -9.06 -25.24 -12.10
N LEU A 143 -7.78 -25.27 -12.49
CA LEU A 143 -6.65 -24.92 -11.64
C LEU A 143 -6.18 -23.50 -11.97
N ILE A 144 -6.11 -22.63 -10.98
CA ILE A 144 -5.92 -21.20 -11.17
C ILE A 144 -4.66 -20.75 -10.43
N PHE A 145 -3.63 -20.39 -11.19
CA PHE A 145 -2.48 -19.67 -10.69
C PHE A 145 -2.79 -18.19 -10.55
N ILE A 146 -2.91 -17.74 -9.30
CA ILE A 146 -2.95 -16.33 -8.96
C ILE A 146 -1.50 -15.84 -8.88
N LEU A 147 -1.12 -15.02 -9.85
CA LEU A 147 0.25 -14.56 -10.02
C LEU A 147 0.55 -13.39 -9.07
N SER A 148 1.73 -13.44 -8.45
CA SER A 148 2.37 -12.26 -7.87
C SER A 148 3.27 -11.60 -8.92
N PRO A 149 3.44 -10.27 -8.91
CA PRO A 149 4.27 -9.62 -9.93
C PRO A 149 5.71 -10.14 -9.90
N GLY A 150 6.21 -10.59 -11.05
CA GLY A 150 7.54 -11.20 -11.18
C GLY A 150 7.59 -12.71 -10.94
N ALA A 151 6.46 -13.37 -10.62
CA ALA A 151 6.36 -14.83 -10.54
C ALA A 151 5.76 -15.41 -11.83
N ASP A 152 6.40 -16.44 -12.37
CA ASP A 152 5.91 -17.22 -13.52
C ASP A 152 5.88 -18.72 -13.17
N PRO A 153 4.70 -19.37 -13.12
CA PRO A 153 4.57 -20.78 -12.80
C PRO A 153 4.85 -21.70 -13.99
N MET A 154 5.02 -21.19 -15.21
CA MET A 154 5.09 -22.01 -16.42
C MET A 154 6.23 -23.03 -16.39
N ALA A 155 7.42 -22.64 -15.93
CA ALA A 155 8.55 -23.55 -15.81
C ALA A 155 8.27 -24.71 -14.81
N ALA A 156 7.57 -24.42 -13.71
CA ALA A 156 7.19 -25.43 -12.73
C ALA A 156 6.09 -26.36 -13.26
N LEU A 157 5.12 -25.80 -14.00
CA LEU A 157 4.02 -26.54 -14.61
C LEU A 157 4.50 -27.47 -15.73
N LEU A 158 5.44 -27.03 -16.57
CA LEU A 158 6.07 -27.86 -17.61
C LEU A 158 6.82 -29.04 -17.00
N LYS A 159 7.66 -28.79 -15.98
CA LYS A 159 8.33 -29.87 -15.24
C LYS A 159 7.35 -30.82 -14.55
N PHE A 160 6.17 -30.34 -14.16
CA PHE A 160 5.13 -31.18 -13.58
C PHE A 160 4.43 -32.03 -14.66
N SER A 161 4.14 -31.47 -15.83
CA SER A 161 3.52 -32.23 -16.94
C SER A 161 4.45 -33.32 -17.50
N GLU A 162 5.77 -33.08 -17.51
CA GLU A 162 6.79 -34.09 -17.82
C GLU A 162 6.76 -35.24 -16.80
N ARG A 163 6.74 -34.92 -15.50
CA ARG A 163 6.67 -35.93 -14.43
C ARG A 163 5.39 -36.77 -14.49
N MET A 164 4.28 -36.16 -14.86
CA MET A 164 2.98 -36.84 -15.03
C MET A 164 2.85 -37.57 -16.38
N GLY A 165 3.86 -37.49 -17.26
CA GLY A 165 3.86 -38.17 -18.55
C GLY A 165 2.86 -37.60 -19.57
N VAL A 166 2.37 -36.38 -19.37
CA VAL A 166 1.36 -35.71 -20.23
C VAL A 166 1.94 -34.53 -21.02
N SER A 167 3.27 -34.36 -21.02
CA SER A 167 3.95 -33.25 -21.71
C SER A 167 3.60 -33.17 -23.21
N SER A 168 3.42 -34.29 -23.90
CA SER A 168 3.02 -34.31 -25.32
C SER A 168 1.58 -33.85 -25.58
N GLN A 169 0.74 -33.88 -24.54
CA GLN A 169 -0.67 -33.46 -24.55
C GLN A 169 -0.87 -32.14 -23.77
N PHE A 170 0.23 -31.49 -23.39
CA PHE A 170 0.21 -30.18 -22.75
C PHE A 170 0.30 -29.09 -23.80
N SER A 171 -0.70 -28.23 -23.84
CA SER A 171 -0.73 -27.06 -24.71
C SER A 171 -0.88 -25.80 -23.87
N SER A 172 -0.21 -24.71 -24.27
CA SER A 172 -0.36 -23.42 -23.60
C SER A 172 -0.54 -22.29 -24.61
N ILE A 173 -1.28 -21.26 -24.21
CA ILE A 173 -1.52 -20.07 -25.03
C ILE A 173 -1.58 -18.84 -24.14
N SER A 174 -0.85 -17.79 -24.52
CA SER A 174 -0.91 -16.49 -23.84
C SER A 174 -2.06 -15.66 -24.41
N LEU A 175 -3.02 -15.34 -23.55
CA LEU A 175 -4.19 -14.58 -23.95
C LEU A 175 -3.82 -13.12 -24.21
N GLY A 176 -4.15 -12.67 -25.42
CA GLY A 176 -3.99 -11.31 -25.90
C GLY A 176 -5.03 -11.01 -26.97
N GLN A 177 -4.89 -9.88 -27.66
CA GLN A 177 -5.85 -9.48 -28.68
C GLN A 177 -5.95 -10.55 -29.78
N GLY A 178 -7.17 -11.06 -30.02
CA GLY A 178 -7.45 -12.04 -31.06
C GLY A 178 -7.17 -13.52 -30.72
N GLN A 179 -6.64 -13.83 -29.53
CA GLN A 179 -6.27 -15.21 -29.15
C GLN A 179 -7.44 -16.06 -28.62
N GLY A 180 -8.55 -15.43 -28.21
CA GLY A 180 -9.72 -16.10 -27.62
C GLY A 180 -10.29 -17.25 -28.46
N PRO A 181 -10.54 -17.09 -29.78
CA PRO A 181 -11.04 -18.17 -30.62
C PRO A 181 -10.09 -19.37 -30.75
N ILE A 182 -8.77 -19.14 -30.67
CA ILE A 182 -7.77 -20.20 -30.71
C ILE A 182 -7.80 -20.96 -29.39
N ALA A 183 -7.82 -20.24 -28.27
CA ALA A 183 -7.97 -20.82 -26.93
C ALA A 183 -9.24 -21.68 -26.81
N GLU A 184 -10.38 -21.21 -27.32
CA GLU A 184 -11.64 -21.98 -27.32
C GLU A 184 -11.52 -23.31 -28.08
N ARG A 185 -10.84 -23.32 -29.23
CA ARG A 185 -10.61 -24.56 -29.99
C ARG A 185 -9.70 -25.51 -29.22
N MET A 186 -8.60 -24.99 -28.66
CA MET A 186 -7.65 -25.79 -27.87
C MET A 186 -8.34 -26.46 -26.68
N VAL A 187 -9.18 -25.71 -25.96
CA VAL A 187 -9.95 -26.25 -24.82
C VAL A 187 -10.90 -27.36 -25.28
N LYS A 188 -11.65 -27.17 -26.37
CA LYS A 188 -12.58 -28.19 -26.88
C LYS A 188 -11.85 -29.46 -27.34
N THR A 189 -10.74 -29.32 -28.06
CA THR A 189 -9.94 -30.47 -28.49
C THR A 189 -9.40 -31.25 -27.30
N ALA A 190 -8.78 -30.56 -26.32
CA ALA A 190 -8.26 -31.21 -25.12
C ALA A 190 -9.36 -31.81 -24.23
N GLN A 191 -10.56 -31.22 -24.24
CA GLN A 191 -11.74 -31.74 -23.54
C GLN A 191 -12.18 -33.10 -24.10
N GLU A 192 -12.14 -33.27 -25.43
CA GLU A 192 -12.53 -34.51 -26.12
C GLU A 192 -11.41 -35.56 -26.08
N GLU A 193 -10.16 -35.17 -26.35
CA GLU A 193 -9.02 -36.08 -26.51
C GLU A 193 -8.34 -36.44 -25.18
N GLY A 194 -8.53 -35.62 -24.14
CA GLY A 194 -7.78 -35.70 -22.90
C GLY A 194 -6.42 -35.04 -23.04
N GLY A 195 -6.24 -33.90 -22.38
CA GLY A 195 -4.99 -33.16 -22.38
C GLY A 195 -5.04 -31.97 -21.43
N TRP A 196 -3.91 -31.30 -21.26
CA TRP A 196 -3.80 -30.15 -20.37
C TRP A 196 -3.72 -28.88 -21.21
N VAL A 197 -4.56 -27.90 -20.89
CA VAL A 197 -4.54 -26.59 -21.54
C VAL A 197 -4.23 -25.52 -20.51
N CYS A 198 -3.16 -24.76 -20.72
CA CYS A 198 -2.81 -23.61 -19.91
C CYS A 198 -3.10 -22.29 -20.63
N LEU A 199 -4.10 -21.55 -20.15
CA LEU A 199 -4.41 -20.21 -20.62
C LEU A 199 -3.64 -19.20 -19.76
N GLN A 200 -2.66 -18.54 -20.36
CA GLN A 200 -1.82 -17.58 -19.63
C GLN A 200 -2.39 -16.16 -19.74
N ASN A 201 -2.12 -15.34 -18.72
CA ASN A 201 -2.44 -13.92 -18.69
C ASN A 201 -3.94 -13.60 -18.87
N CYS A 202 -4.83 -14.37 -18.25
CA CYS A 202 -6.27 -14.22 -18.38
C CYS A 202 -6.79 -12.80 -18.07
N HIS A 203 -6.19 -12.12 -17.09
CA HIS A 203 -6.46 -10.71 -16.75
C HIS A 203 -6.29 -9.72 -17.93
N LEU A 204 -5.50 -10.05 -18.96
CA LEU A 204 -5.34 -9.19 -20.14
C LEU A 204 -6.48 -9.35 -21.15
N ALA A 205 -7.24 -10.44 -21.09
CA ALA A 205 -8.31 -10.77 -22.04
C ALA A 205 -9.70 -10.53 -21.45
N VAL A 206 -9.91 -9.39 -20.80
CA VAL A 206 -11.15 -9.01 -20.10
C VAL A 206 -12.41 -9.23 -20.94
N SER A 207 -12.39 -8.90 -22.22
CA SER A 207 -13.53 -9.05 -23.12
C SER A 207 -13.89 -10.51 -23.43
N TRP A 208 -12.96 -11.44 -23.22
CA TRP A 208 -13.16 -12.87 -23.50
C TRP A 208 -13.45 -13.69 -22.24
N LEU A 209 -13.19 -13.15 -21.04
CA LEU A 209 -13.46 -13.84 -19.77
C LEU A 209 -14.93 -14.32 -19.62
N PRO A 210 -15.98 -13.56 -20.01
CA PRO A 210 -17.35 -14.07 -19.99
C PRO A 210 -17.58 -15.28 -20.92
N ARG A 211 -16.82 -15.34 -22.03
CA ARG A 211 -16.88 -16.49 -22.94
C ARG A 211 -16.19 -17.71 -22.34
N LEU A 212 -15.07 -17.51 -21.63
CA LEU A 212 -14.40 -18.57 -20.88
C LEU A 212 -15.32 -19.15 -19.79
N GLU A 213 -16.00 -18.27 -19.04
CA GLU A 213 -17.01 -18.65 -18.04
C GLU A 213 -18.11 -19.50 -18.67
N PHE A 214 -18.73 -19.01 -19.76
CA PHE A 214 -19.74 -19.77 -20.49
C PHE A 214 -19.23 -21.14 -20.96
N LEU A 215 -17.99 -21.22 -21.49
CA LEU A 215 -17.43 -22.49 -21.94
C LEU A 215 -17.30 -23.49 -20.80
N TRP A 216 -16.76 -23.04 -19.66
CA TRP A 216 -16.54 -23.86 -18.48
C TRP A 216 -17.85 -24.33 -17.85
N GLU A 217 -18.84 -23.44 -17.68
CA GLU A 217 -20.17 -23.79 -17.13
C GLU A 217 -20.91 -24.83 -17.97
N ASN A 218 -20.59 -24.92 -19.27
CA ASN A 218 -21.20 -25.87 -20.21
C ASN A 218 -20.35 -27.14 -20.42
N PHE A 219 -19.33 -27.40 -19.60
CA PHE A 219 -18.62 -28.67 -19.65
C PHE A 219 -19.55 -29.82 -19.24
N ASP A 220 -19.79 -30.74 -20.16
CA ASP A 220 -20.58 -31.94 -19.90
C ASP A 220 -19.71 -33.00 -19.19
N PRO A 221 -20.06 -33.43 -17.96
CA PRO A 221 -19.33 -34.48 -17.24
C PRO A 221 -19.21 -35.81 -18.00
N ARG A 222 -20.12 -36.08 -18.95
CA ARG A 222 -20.14 -37.33 -19.73
C ARG A 222 -19.26 -37.26 -20.98
N ARG A 223 -19.01 -36.06 -21.50
CA ARG A 223 -18.22 -35.84 -22.72
C ARG A 223 -16.81 -35.34 -22.44
N THR A 224 -16.58 -34.81 -21.24
CA THR A 224 -15.26 -34.34 -20.82
C THR A 224 -14.37 -35.51 -20.44
N HIS A 225 -13.21 -35.61 -21.09
CA HIS A 225 -12.24 -36.67 -20.81
C HIS A 225 -11.69 -36.53 -19.37
N ARG A 226 -11.55 -37.64 -18.64
CA ARG A 226 -11.13 -37.63 -17.22
C ARG A 226 -9.74 -37.03 -16.96
N ASN A 227 -8.84 -37.19 -17.94
CA ASN A 227 -7.48 -36.64 -17.87
C ASN A 227 -7.39 -35.18 -18.33
N PHE A 228 -8.48 -34.58 -18.80
CA PHE A 228 -8.49 -33.17 -19.16
C PHE A 228 -8.21 -32.31 -17.93
N ARG A 229 -7.40 -31.26 -18.09
CA ARG A 229 -7.23 -30.21 -17.07
C ARG A 229 -7.14 -28.84 -17.72
N LEU A 230 -7.86 -27.90 -17.12
CA LEU A 230 -7.81 -26.49 -17.49
C LEU A 230 -6.98 -25.72 -16.45
N TRP A 231 -5.83 -25.21 -16.88
CA TRP A 231 -4.95 -24.36 -16.09
C TRP A 231 -5.12 -22.91 -16.53
N LEU A 232 -5.25 -22.01 -15.58
CA LEU A 232 -5.42 -20.57 -15.82
C LEU A 232 -4.33 -19.81 -15.07
N THR A 233 -3.67 -18.85 -15.71
CA THR A 233 -2.77 -17.92 -15.01
C THR A 233 -3.29 -16.50 -15.10
N SER A 234 -3.37 -15.81 -13.95
CA SER A 234 -3.91 -14.46 -13.91
C SER A 234 -3.35 -13.66 -12.74
N TYR A 235 -3.09 -12.36 -12.94
CA TYR A 235 -3.10 -11.43 -11.83
C TYR A 235 -4.51 -11.31 -11.24
N PRO A 236 -4.63 -10.97 -9.94
CA PRO A 236 -5.92 -10.60 -9.35
C PRO A 236 -6.61 -9.51 -10.19
N SER A 237 -7.89 -9.74 -10.52
CA SER A 237 -8.69 -8.80 -11.33
C SER A 237 -10.15 -8.89 -10.91
N ASP A 238 -10.80 -7.73 -10.75
CA ASP A 238 -12.24 -7.61 -10.47
C ASP A 238 -13.11 -8.05 -11.66
N LYS A 239 -12.51 -8.24 -12.84
CA LYS A 239 -13.18 -8.73 -14.04
C LYS A 239 -13.07 -10.24 -14.23
N PHE A 240 -12.29 -10.92 -13.38
CA PHE A 240 -12.15 -12.36 -13.49
C PHE A 240 -13.46 -13.06 -13.08
N PRO A 241 -13.94 -14.06 -13.84
CA PRO A 241 -15.23 -14.69 -13.59
C PRO A 241 -15.35 -15.28 -12.18
N THR A 242 -16.38 -14.84 -11.45
CA THR A 242 -16.59 -15.25 -10.05
C THR A 242 -16.94 -16.73 -9.95
N SER A 243 -17.64 -17.31 -10.92
CA SER A 243 -17.99 -18.74 -10.93
C SER A 243 -16.73 -19.61 -11.02
N ILE A 244 -15.85 -19.34 -11.99
CA ILE A 244 -14.57 -20.04 -12.17
C ILE A 244 -13.73 -19.89 -10.90
N LEU A 245 -13.67 -18.70 -10.32
CA LEU A 245 -13.00 -18.51 -9.03
C LEU A 245 -13.68 -19.33 -7.94
N GLN A 246 -15.00 -19.33 -7.80
CA GLN A 246 -15.67 -20.06 -6.72
C GLN A 246 -15.38 -21.57 -6.78
N PHE A 247 -15.45 -22.18 -7.96
CA PHE A 247 -15.33 -23.62 -8.16
C PHE A 247 -13.91 -24.12 -8.46
N GLY A 248 -12.99 -23.26 -8.90
CA GLY A 248 -11.62 -23.66 -9.21
C GLY A 248 -10.71 -23.83 -7.98
N VAL A 249 -9.65 -24.63 -8.11
CA VAL A 249 -8.55 -24.71 -7.14
C VAL A 249 -7.62 -23.52 -7.38
N LYS A 250 -7.49 -22.66 -6.37
CA LYS A 250 -6.65 -21.45 -6.45
C LYS A 250 -5.32 -21.73 -5.78
N MET A 251 -4.25 -21.38 -6.45
CA MET A 251 -2.91 -21.48 -5.92
C MET A 251 -2.16 -20.19 -6.16
N THR A 252 -1.48 -19.71 -5.13
CA THR A 252 -0.58 -18.56 -5.20
C THR A 252 0.84 -19.09 -5.22
N ASN A 253 1.62 -18.66 -6.21
CA ASN A 253 3.07 -18.84 -6.21
C ASN A 253 3.70 -17.50 -5.86
N GLU A 254 3.79 -17.23 -4.56
CA GLU A 254 4.39 -16.00 -4.07
C GLU A 254 5.90 -16.19 -3.98
N PRO A 255 6.71 -15.25 -4.49
CA PRO A 255 8.13 -15.27 -4.24
C PRO A 255 8.36 -15.23 -2.73
N PRO A 256 9.34 -15.99 -2.23
CA PRO A 256 9.62 -16.03 -0.80
C PRO A 256 9.91 -14.61 -0.30
N THR A 257 9.25 -14.19 0.76
CA THR A 257 9.27 -12.80 1.23
C THR A 257 10.34 -12.59 2.28
N GLY A 258 11.08 -11.50 2.16
CA GLY A 258 12.09 -11.09 3.15
C GLY A 258 13.51 -11.17 2.60
N LEU A 259 14.38 -10.35 3.18
CA LEU A 259 15.76 -10.17 2.71
C LEU A 259 16.52 -11.49 2.64
N GLN A 260 16.47 -12.28 3.72
CA GLN A 260 17.13 -13.58 3.81
C GLN A 260 16.71 -14.51 2.65
N GLN A 261 15.40 -14.67 2.44
CA GLN A 261 14.89 -15.65 1.48
C GLN A 261 15.15 -15.22 0.03
N ASN A 262 15.08 -13.91 -0.26
CA ASN A 262 15.42 -13.38 -1.57
C ASN A 262 16.90 -13.61 -1.91
N ILE A 263 17.82 -13.30 -0.99
CA ILE A 263 19.26 -13.55 -1.23
C ILE A 263 19.54 -15.05 -1.35
N MET A 264 18.93 -15.87 -0.47
CA MET A 264 19.09 -17.32 -0.53
C MET A 264 18.64 -17.87 -1.88
N ARG A 265 17.49 -17.40 -2.38
CA ARG A 265 16.98 -17.77 -3.69
C ARG A 265 17.97 -17.43 -4.81
N SER A 266 18.54 -16.23 -4.81
CA SER A 266 19.55 -15.81 -5.80
C SER A 266 20.78 -16.72 -5.83
N TYR A 267 21.22 -17.22 -4.67
CA TYR A 267 22.35 -18.15 -4.60
C TYR A 267 22.01 -19.58 -5.00
N LEU A 268 20.75 -20.00 -4.84
CA LEU A 268 20.27 -21.32 -5.22
C LEU A 268 19.77 -21.39 -6.68
N SER A 269 19.66 -20.24 -7.36
CA SER A 269 19.31 -20.12 -8.77
C SER A 269 20.54 -20.05 -9.68
N GLU A 270 20.32 -20.31 -10.97
CA GLU A 270 21.33 -20.05 -11.99
C GLU A 270 21.49 -18.54 -12.21
N PRO A 271 22.72 -18.04 -12.44
CA PRO A 271 23.95 -18.81 -12.66
C PRO A 271 24.80 -19.06 -11.38
N LEU A 272 24.41 -18.54 -10.21
CA LEU A 272 25.26 -18.58 -9.01
C LEU A 272 25.46 -19.97 -8.42
N ARG A 273 24.50 -20.87 -8.64
CA ARG A 273 24.58 -22.26 -8.22
C ARG A 273 25.67 -23.04 -8.95
N GLU A 274 25.98 -22.68 -10.19
CA GLU A 274 27.03 -23.32 -11.00
C GLU A 274 28.43 -23.01 -10.43
N PRO A 275 29.20 -24.04 -10.00
CA PRO A 275 30.55 -23.85 -9.47
C PRO A 275 31.50 -23.13 -10.42
N GLU A 276 31.34 -23.37 -11.73
CA GLU A 276 32.11 -22.77 -12.80
C GLU A 276 31.86 -21.25 -12.87
N PHE A 277 30.61 -20.82 -12.74
CA PHE A 277 30.25 -19.40 -12.72
C PHE A 277 30.72 -18.71 -11.44
N TYR A 278 30.49 -19.33 -10.27
CA TYR A 278 30.89 -18.78 -8.99
C TYR A 278 32.42 -18.59 -8.88
N SER A 279 33.18 -19.48 -9.52
CA SER A 279 34.65 -19.43 -9.56
C SER A 279 35.20 -18.78 -10.83
N GLY A 280 34.35 -18.10 -11.61
CA GLY A 280 34.64 -17.71 -12.98
C GLY A 280 35.58 -16.51 -13.16
N CYS A 281 35.98 -15.82 -12.09
CA CYS A 281 36.97 -14.75 -12.11
C CYS A 281 38.20 -15.09 -11.24
N PRO A 282 39.07 -16.03 -11.68
CA PRO A 282 40.18 -16.53 -10.85
C PRO A 282 41.27 -15.49 -10.57
N ASN A 283 41.37 -14.44 -11.39
CA ASN A 283 42.36 -13.36 -11.20
C ASN A 283 41.95 -12.38 -10.08
N ASN A 284 40.64 -12.23 -9.81
CA ASN A 284 40.09 -11.31 -8.81
C ASN A 284 38.98 -12.00 -7.98
N PRO A 285 39.26 -13.15 -7.32
CA PRO A 285 38.21 -14.01 -6.75
C PRO A 285 37.55 -13.39 -5.51
N VAL A 286 38.26 -12.55 -4.76
CA VAL A 286 37.75 -11.92 -3.54
C VAL A 286 36.79 -10.79 -3.89
N GLU A 287 37.22 -9.87 -4.76
CA GLU A 287 36.42 -8.76 -5.25
C GLU A 287 35.18 -9.26 -5.97
N TYR A 288 35.33 -10.27 -6.84
CA TYR A 288 34.22 -10.88 -7.56
C TYR A 288 33.17 -11.46 -6.61
N ALA A 289 33.57 -12.33 -5.67
CA ALA A 289 32.63 -12.94 -4.72
C ALA A 289 31.91 -11.92 -3.84
N ARG A 290 32.60 -10.85 -3.41
CA ARG A 290 32.00 -9.75 -2.63
C ARG A 290 30.99 -8.95 -3.44
N LEU A 291 31.29 -8.66 -4.70
CA LEU A 291 30.39 -7.93 -5.59
C LEU A 291 29.19 -8.79 -6.04
N LEU A 292 29.36 -10.11 -6.19
CA LEU A 292 28.23 -11.02 -6.38
C LEU A 292 27.26 -10.96 -5.19
N TYR A 293 27.79 -11.02 -3.96
CA TYR A 293 26.97 -10.89 -2.75
C TYR A 293 26.29 -9.53 -2.68
N GLY A 294 27.04 -8.44 -2.93
CA GLY A 294 26.51 -7.08 -2.96
C GLY A 294 25.36 -6.93 -3.97
N LEU A 295 25.52 -7.46 -5.19
CA LEU A 295 24.48 -7.39 -6.23
C LEU A 295 23.22 -8.20 -5.86
N CYS A 296 23.38 -9.38 -5.25
CA CYS A 296 22.24 -10.17 -4.74
C CYS A 296 21.51 -9.46 -3.59
N PHE A 297 22.28 -8.83 -2.69
CA PHE A 297 21.72 -8.04 -1.60
C PHE A 297 20.96 -6.82 -2.14
N PHE A 298 21.55 -6.09 -3.09
CA PHE A 298 20.88 -5.01 -3.81
C PHE A 298 19.57 -5.46 -4.43
N HIS A 299 19.57 -6.58 -5.16
CA HIS A 299 18.37 -7.16 -5.77
C HIS A 299 17.26 -7.43 -4.73
N ALA A 300 17.62 -8.07 -3.61
CA ALA A 300 16.69 -8.32 -2.52
C ALA A 300 16.17 -7.03 -1.89
N VAL A 301 17.01 -6.00 -1.73
CA VAL A 301 16.62 -4.69 -1.19
C VAL A 301 15.63 -3.99 -2.11
N VAL A 302 15.89 -3.90 -3.41
CA VAL A 302 14.99 -3.18 -4.34
C VAL A 302 13.63 -3.88 -4.47
N GLN A 303 13.59 -5.21 -4.38
CA GLN A 303 12.34 -5.98 -4.32
C GLN A 303 11.56 -5.72 -3.03
N GLU A 304 12.22 -5.78 -1.87
CA GLU A 304 11.56 -5.62 -0.56
C GLU A 304 11.12 -4.18 -0.30
N ARG A 305 11.83 -3.17 -0.85
CA ARG A 305 11.42 -1.76 -0.75
C ARG A 305 10.02 -1.51 -1.28
N ARG A 306 9.51 -2.32 -2.21
CA ARG A 306 8.12 -2.23 -2.71
C ARG A 306 7.07 -2.35 -1.60
N LYS A 307 7.38 -3.04 -0.50
CA LYS A 307 6.45 -3.19 0.65
C LYS A 307 6.27 -1.90 1.44
N TYR A 308 7.12 -0.90 1.25
CA TYR A 308 7.08 0.37 1.99
C TYR A 308 6.28 1.47 1.26
N GLY A 309 5.51 1.12 0.23
CA GLY A 309 4.73 2.08 -0.54
C GLY A 309 5.61 3.19 -1.14
N ALA A 310 5.11 4.43 -1.11
CA ALA A 310 5.79 5.59 -1.69
C ALA A 310 7.14 5.92 -1.03
N ILE A 311 7.38 5.50 0.22
CA ILE A 311 8.69 5.66 0.89
C ILE A 311 9.73 4.72 0.29
N GLY A 312 9.27 3.55 -0.17
CA GLY A 312 10.10 2.59 -0.88
C GLY A 312 10.36 3.01 -2.32
N TRP A 313 9.26 3.16 -3.08
CA TRP A 313 9.21 3.56 -4.49
C TRP A 313 7.93 4.35 -4.75
N ASN A 314 8.00 5.45 -5.51
CA ASN A 314 6.80 6.17 -5.95
C ASN A 314 5.89 5.27 -6.80
N ILE A 315 6.49 4.45 -7.66
CA ILE A 315 5.79 3.46 -8.49
C ILE A 315 6.24 2.05 -8.11
N PRO A 316 5.32 1.10 -7.87
CA PRO A 316 5.66 -0.25 -7.40
C PRO A 316 6.24 -1.14 -8.53
N TYR A 317 7.50 -0.94 -8.88
CA TYR A 317 8.21 -1.69 -9.93
C TYR A 317 8.37 -3.18 -9.60
N GLY A 318 8.31 -4.02 -10.63
CA GLY A 318 8.56 -5.46 -10.54
C GLY A 318 9.95 -5.81 -11.07
N PHE A 319 10.95 -5.84 -10.18
CA PHE A 319 12.30 -6.33 -10.49
C PHE A 319 12.31 -7.86 -10.45
N ASN A 320 12.79 -8.48 -11.52
CA ASN A 320 12.69 -9.93 -11.73
C ASN A 320 14.06 -10.62 -11.77
N GLU A 321 14.04 -11.95 -11.79
CA GLU A 321 15.26 -12.76 -11.81
C GLU A 321 16.11 -12.49 -13.08
N SER A 322 15.48 -12.19 -14.22
CA SER A 322 16.24 -11.90 -15.44
C SER A 322 17.09 -10.62 -15.31
N ASP A 323 16.64 -9.62 -14.55
CA ASP A 323 17.40 -8.39 -14.28
C ASP A 323 18.66 -8.72 -13.47
N LEU A 324 18.54 -9.62 -12.49
CA LEU A 324 19.67 -10.11 -11.70
C LEU A 324 20.62 -10.94 -12.56
N GLN A 325 20.10 -11.93 -13.30
CA GLN A 325 20.91 -12.85 -14.11
C GLN A 325 21.79 -12.12 -15.12
N ILE A 326 21.22 -11.18 -15.88
CA ILE A 326 22.00 -10.40 -16.85
C ILE A 326 23.04 -9.51 -16.17
N SER A 327 22.70 -8.96 -15.00
CA SER A 327 23.63 -8.13 -14.22
C SER A 327 24.79 -8.95 -13.65
N LEU A 328 24.55 -10.19 -13.20
CA LEU A 328 25.58 -11.12 -12.73
C LEU A 328 26.51 -11.53 -13.88
N GLN A 329 25.97 -11.86 -15.05
CA GLN A 329 26.76 -12.22 -16.24
C GLN A 329 27.63 -11.04 -16.70
N GLN A 330 27.08 -9.83 -16.74
CA GLN A 330 27.83 -8.62 -17.08
C GLN A 330 28.91 -8.31 -16.05
N LEU A 331 28.63 -8.50 -14.76
CA LEU A 331 29.61 -8.33 -13.69
C LEU A 331 30.83 -9.27 -13.90
N GLN A 332 30.58 -10.55 -14.18
CA GLN A 332 31.63 -11.52 -14.48
C GLN A 332 32.45 -11.12 -15.72
N MET A 333 31.78 -10.74 -16.81
CA MET A 333 32.42 -10.29 -18.05
C MET A 333 33.34 -9.09 -17.79
N PHE A 334 32.85 -8.04 -17.12
CA PHE A 334 33.63 -6.83 -16.87
C PHE A 334 34.87 -7.06 -15.98
N ILE A 335 34.75 -7.91 -14.96
CA ILE A 335 35.87 -8.23 -14.06
C ILE A 335 36.88 -9.17 -14.72
N SER A 336 36.45 -10.01 -15.64
CA SER A 336 37.33 -10.96 -16.35
C SER A 336 38.15 -10.29 -17.46
N GLU A 337 37.56 -9.30 -18.15
CA GLU A 337 38.17 -8.62 -19.29
C GLU A 337 39.05 -7.41 -18.91
N SER A 338 38.94 -6.92 -17.68
CA SER A 338 39.62 -5.71 -17.23
C SER A 338 40.73 -6.02 -16.21
N ASP A 339 41.84 -5.26 -16.25
CA ASP A 339 42.95 -5.36 -15.28
C ASP A 339 42.57 -4.92 -13.84
N GLY A 340 41.37 -4.41 -13.64
CA GLY A 340 40.77 -4.04 -12.36
C GLY A 340 39.26 -3.84 -12.50
N VAL A 341 38.54 -3.70 -11.38
CA VAL A 341 37.07 -3.62 -11.41
C VAL A 341 36.59 -2.27 -11.99
N PRO A 342 35.88 -2.25 -13.14
CA PRO A 342 35.40 -1.01 -13.75
C PRO A 342 34.08 -0.56 -13.10
N TYR A 343 34.15 -0.06 -11.86
CA TYR A 343 32.96 0.34 -11.08
C TYR A 343 31.99 1.25 -11.84
N PRO A 344 32.42 2.32 -12.53
CA PRO A 344 31.47 3.19 -13.24
C PRO A 344 30.69 2.47 -14.35
N ALA A 345 31.32 1.53 -15.06
CA ALA A 345 30.67 0.75 -16.11
C ALA A 345 29.64 -0.23 -15.51
N ILE A 346 30.00 -0.94 -14.44
CA ILE A 346 29.10 -1.87 -13.75
C ILE A 346 27.91 -1.10 -13.14
N GLN A 347 28.16 0.03 -12.48
CA GLN A 347 27.13 0.88 -11.88
C GLN A 347 26.17 1.42 -12.95
N TYR A 348 26.68 1.87 -14.09
CA TYR A 348 25.85 2.35 -15.19
C TYR A 348 25.01 1.21 -15.79
N MET A 349 25.61 0.06 -16.10
CA MET A 349 24.88 -1.06 -16.70
C MET A 349 23.81 -1.62 -15.76
N CYS A 350 24.13 -1.81 -14.47
CA CYS A 350 23.15 -2.31 -13.51
C CYS A 350 22.08 -1.25 -13.19
N GLY A 351 22.49 -0.03 -12.87
CA GLY A 351 21.63 1.04 -12.37
C GLY A 351 20.79 1.72 -13.45
N GLU A 352 21.38 2.05 -14.59
CA GLU A 352 20.72 2.82 -15.64
C GLU A 352 20.08 1.93 -16.72
N CYS A 353 20.74 0.81 -17.09
CA CYS A 353 20.28 -0.05 -18.17
C CYS A 353 19.37 -1.19 -17.68
N ASN A 354 19.89 -2.06 -16.80
CA ASN A 354 19.19 -3.30 -16.44
C ASN A 354 18.01 -3.02 -15.50
N TYR A 355 18.27 -2.41 -14.34
CA TYR A 355 17.22 -2.05 -13.39
C TYR A 355 16.57 -0.72 -13.77
N GLY A 356 17.35 0.29 -14.16
CA GLY A 356 16.88 1.61 -14.55
C GLY A 356 15.98 1.60 -15.77
N GLY A 357 16.15 0.65 -16.70
CA GLY A 357 15.26 0.47 -17.85
C GLY A 357 13.82 0.14 -17.47
N ARG A 358 13.55 -0.31 -16.23
CA ARG A 358 12.19 -0.53 -15.70
C ARG A 358 11.61 0.66 -14.98
N VAL A 359 12.46 1.59 -14.57
CA VAL A 359 12.08 2.73 -13.73
C VAL A 359 11.67 3.89 -14.62
N THR A 360 10.42 4.33 -14.45
CA THR A 360 9.80 5.37 -15.28
C THR A 360 9.83 6.75 -14.63
N ASP A 361 10.02 6.83 -13.31
CA ASP A 361 10.07 8.09 -12.55
C ASP A 361 11.52 8.50 -12.30
N ASP A 362 11.86 9.76 -12.55
CA ASP A 362 13.25 10.25 -12.46
C ASP A 362 13.76 10.25 -11.01
N TRP A 363 12.88 10.47 -10.02
CA TRP A 363 13.25 10.45 -8.61
C TRP A 363 13.48 9.04 -8.10
N ASP A 364 12.63 8.09 -8.50
CA ASP A 364 12.86 6.67 -8.26
C ASP A 364 14.15 6.21 -8.95
N ARG A 365 14.44 6.67 -10.17
CA ARG A 365 15.67 6.31 -10.89
C ARG A 365 16.92 6.80 -10.15
N ARG A 366 16.90 8.06 -9.70
CA ARG A 366 17.97 8.60 -8.84
C ARG A 366 18.13 7.78 -7.55
N SER A 367 17.02 7.39 -6.93
CA SER A 367 17.02 6.58 -5.70
C SER A 367 17.61 5.20 -5.94
N LEU A 368 17.22 4.52 -7.01
CA LEU A 368 17.76 3.23 -7.44
C LEU A 368 19.27 3.28 -7.63
N THR A 369 19.77 4.23 -8.42
CA THR A 369 21.21 4.40 -8.68
C THR A 369 21.95 4.71 -7.37
N THR A 370 21.38 5.53 -6.49
CA THR A 370 21.98 5.84 -5.18
C THR A 370 22.07 4.60 -4.28
N ILE A 371 21.02 3.77 -4.24
CA ILE A 371 21.01 2.52 -3.47
C ILE A 371 22.06 1.56 -4.02
N LEU A 372 22.19 1.44 -5.34
CA LEU A 372 23.18 0.57 -5.98
C LEU A 372 24.62 0.92 -5.55
N LEU A 373 24.93 2.21 -5.35
CA LEU A 373 26.26 2.65 -4.91
C LEU A 373 26.65 2.14 -3.52
N VAL A 374 25.69 1.78 -2.66
CA VAL A 374 25.97 1.15 -1.36
C VAL A 374 26.53 -0.26 -1.55
N PHE A 375 26.03 -0.98 -2.55
CA PHE A 375 26.36 -2.40 -2.78
C PHE A 375 27.47 -2.63 -3.78
N ILE A 376 27.67 -1.70 -4.72
CA ILE A 376 28.70 -1.79 -5.77
C ILE A 376 29.58 -0.54 -5.68
N ASN A 377 30.66 -0.63 -4.93
CA ASN A 377 31.67 0.43 -4.81
C ASN A 377 33.05 -0.13 -4.43
N PRO A 378 34.14 0.66 -4.55
CA PRO A 378 35.49 0.21 -4.23
C PRO A 378 35.70 -0.35 -2.83
N LYS A 379 34.95 0.14 -1.83
CA LYS A 379 35.05 -0.37 -0.44
C LYS A 379 34.47 -1.77 -0.33
N VAL A 380 33.39 -2.08 -1.04
CA VAL A 380 32.82 -3.44 -1.08
C VAL A 380 33.82 -4.45 -1.63
N GLY A 381 34.57 -4.09 -2.68
CA GLY A 381 35.59 -4.98 -3.23
C GLY A 381 36.79 -5.17 -2.30
N SER A 382 37.25 -4.10 -1.64
CA SER A 382 38.53 -4.08 -0.91
C SER A 382 38.43 -4.36 0.59
N ASP A 383 37.40 -3.85 1.28
CA ASP A 383 37.26 -3.86 2.73
C ASP A 383 36.34 -4.99 3.22
N ALA A 384 36.92 -6.00 3.87
CA ALA A 384 36.18 -7.12 4.44
C ALA A 384 35.21 -6.72 5.58
N SER A 385 35.43 -5.57 6.20
CA SER A 385 34.64 -5.04 7.32
C SER A 385 33.54 -4.08 6.89
N TYR A 386 33.38 -3.86 5.57
CA TYR A 386 32.36 -3.00 5.04
C TYR A 386 30.95 -3.50 5.42
N LEU A 387 30.14 -2.58 5.93
CA LEU A 387 28.77 -2.82 6.35
C LEU A 387 27.83 -2.16 5.33
N PHE A 388 26.77 -2.86 4.92
CA PHE A 388 25.69 -2.24 4.15
C PHE A 388 24.73 -1.44 5.05
N CYS A 389 24.74 -1.73 6.35
CA CYS A 389 23.93 -1.06 7.36
C CYS A 389 24.77 -0.87 8.64
N ASP A 390 25.06 0.40 8.97
CA ASP A 390 25.94 0.74 10.11
C ASP A 390 25.29 0.46 11.47
N GLU A 391 23.97 0.65 11.59
CA GLU A 391 23.25 0.63 12.88
C GLU A 391 23.09 -0.78 13.47
N GLU A 392 23.20 -1.83 12.64
CA GLU A 392 22.86 -3.22 13.01
C GLU A 392 24.07 -4.18 13.02
N GLY A 393 25.27 -3.63 12.80
CA GLY A 393 26.56 -4.33 12.91
C GLY A 393 26.86 -5.33 11.79
N ALA A 394 27.80 -6.24 12.05
CA ALA A 394 28.40 -7.15 11.06
C ALA A 394 27.43 -8.10 10.34
N ARG A 395 26.20 -8.28 10.83
CA ARG A 395 25.20 -9.20 10.25
C ARG A 395 24.68 -8.77 8.89
N PHE A 396 24.69 -7.47 8.61
CA PHE A 396 24.31 -6.90 7.32
C PHE A 396 25.53 -6.37 6.54
N GLY A 397 26.69 -6.96 6.77
CA GLY A 397 27.92 -6.68 6.04
C GLY A 397 28.29 -7.79 5.06
N LEU A 398 29.56 -7.84 4.70
CA LEU A 398 30.10 -8.87 3.81
C LEU A 398 30.33 -10.21 4.54
N PRO A 399 30.11 -11.36 3.86
CA PRO A 399 30.51 -12.65 4.39
C PRO A 399 32.02 -12.68 4.68
N PRO A 400 32.46 -13.15 5.86
CA PRO A 400 33.88 -13.15 6.23
C PRO A 400 34.72 -14.11 5.38
N ARG A 401 34.07 -15.10 4.75
CA ARG A 401 34.68 -16.09 3.86
C ARG A 401 33.93 -16.13 2.54
N ILE A 402 34.68 -16.32 1.46
CA ILE A 402 34.17 -16.27 0.08
C ILE A 402 33.79 -17.64 -0.49
N LYS A 403 33.92 -18.73 0.27
CA LYS A 403 33.49 -20.06 -0.22
C LYS A 403 31.97 -20.08 -0.29
N TYR A 404 31.42 -20.65 -1.36
CA TYR A 404 29.97 -20.74 -1.58
C TYR A 404 29.21 -21.24 -0.34
N SER A 405 29.66 -22.35 0.28
CA SER A 405 29.03 -22.90 1.49
C SER A 405 29.07 -21.95 2.69
N ASP A 406 30.15 -21.18 2.85
CA ASP A 406 30.26 -20.22 3.95
C ASP A 406 29.32 -19.02 3.74
N VAL A 407 29.14 -18.60 2.49
CA VAL A 407 28.19 -17.54 2.11
C VAL A 407 26.75 -17.99 2.34
N ILE A 408 26.39 -19.23 1.97
CA ILE A 408 25.06 -19.80 2.28
C ILE A 408 24.79 -19.79 3.79
N ASN A 409 25.73 -20.28 4.61
CA ASN A 409 25.58 -20.27 6.08
C ASN A 409 25.43 -18.84 6.64
N PHE A 410 26.13 -17.86 6.03
CA PHE A 410 26.00 -16.46 6.41
C PHE A 410 24.60 -15.90 6.08
N ILE A 411 24.05 -16.25 4.91
CA ILE A 411 22.69 -15.88 4.53
C ILE A 411 21.68 -16.52 5.47
N GLU A 412 21.83 -17.80 5.82
CA GLU A 412 20.93 -18.50 6.75
C GLU A 412 20.84 -17.83 8.13
N ALA A 413 21.92 -17.18 8.58
CA ALA A 413 21.97 -16.47 9.86
C ALA A 413 21.25 -15.10 9.88
N LEU A 414 20.78 -14.60 8.73
CA LEU A 414 20.02 -13.34 8.67
C LEU A 414 18.64 -13.50 9.35
N PRO A 415 18.15 -12.45 10.04
CA PRO A 415 16.84 -12.50 10.69
C PRO A 415 15.71 -12.60 9.66
N ALA A 416 14.63 -13.31 10.02
CA ALA A 416 13.45 -13.44 9.18
C ALA A 416 12.75 -12.10 8.90
N GLU A 417 12.71 -11.22 9.91
CA GLU A 417 12.21 -9.85 9.80
C GLU A 417 13.35 -8.86 10.06
N PRO A 418 14.09 -8.43 9.02
CA PRO A 418 15.14 -7.44 9.16
C PRO A 418 14.54 -6.03 9.39
N PRO A 419 15.26 -5.14 10.09
CA PRO A 419 14.82 -3.79 10.33
C PRO A 419 14.84 -2.93 9.05
N PRO A 420 14.05 -1.85 8.97
CA PRO A 420 14.01 -0.97 7.80
C PRO A 420 15.38 -0.44 7.34
N ALA A 421 16.33 -0.26 8.27
CA ALA A 421 17.68 0.23 7.97
C ALA A 421 18.47 -0.73 7.07
N ALA A 422 18.20 -2.04 7.13
CA ALA A 422 18.80 -3.02 6.21
C ALA A 422 18.41 -2.76 4.74
N TYR A 423 17.33 -2.01 4.51
CA TYR A 423 16.86 -1.61 3.18
C TYR A 423 17.22 -0.16 2.82
N GLY A 424 18.04 0.51 3.65
CA GLY A 424 18.35 1.93 3.50
C GLY A 424 17.15 2.84 3.79
N LEU A 425 16.32 2.46 4.78
CA LEU A 425 15.13 3.21 5.21
C LEU A 425 15.22 3.53 6.71
N HIS A 426 14.63 4.66 7.11
CA HIS A 426 14.49 5.03 8.52
C HIS A 426 13.55 4.07 9.26
N MET A 427 13.74 3.85 10.57
CA MET A 427 12.92 2.93 11.39
C MET A 427 11.41 3.18 11.29
N ASN A 428 11.01 4.45 11.21
CA ASN A 428 9.60 4.85 11.08
C ASN A 428 8.93 4.29 9.80
N ALA A 429 9.70 3.99 8.75
CA ALA A 429 9.16 3.37 7.55
C ALA A 429 8.56 1.99 7.85
N GLY A 430 9.14 1.25 8.81
CA GLY A 430 8.60 -0.02 9.28
C GLY A 430 7.24 0.13 9.95
N VAL A 431 7.06 1.19 10.75
CA VAL A 431 5.78 1.53 11.38
C VAL A 431 4.73 1.87 10.33
N ILE A 432 5.08 2.71 9.34
CA ILE A 432 4.17 3.11 8.27
C ILE A 432 3.73 1.90 7.43
N ARG A 433 4.68 1.02 7.06
CA ARG A 433 4.38 -0.25 6.40
C ARG A 433 3.37 -1.07 7.21
N ALA A 434 3.66 -1.29 8.48
CA ALA A 434 2.83 -2.14 9.34
C ALA A 434 1.43 -1.53 9.60
N LEU A 435 1.32 -0.20 9.68
CA LEU A 435 0.03 0.50 9.68
C LEU A 435 -0.75 0.29 8.38
N GLY A 436 -0.07 0.35 7.23
CA GLY A 436 -0.66 0.05 5.93
C GLY A 436 -1.22 -1.37 5.86
N GLU A 437 -0.44 -2.35 6.33
CA GLU A 437 -0.85 -3.76 6.42
C GLU A 437 -2.05 -3.94 7.37
N ALA A 438 -2.03 -3.30 8.55
CA ALA A 438 -3.13 -3.34 9.50
C ALA A 438 -4.43 -2.74 8.93
N ASN A 439 -4.35 -1.61 8.24
CA ASN A 439 -5.50 -0.98 7.58
C ASN A 439 -6.03 -1.87 6.45
N SER A 440 -5.14 -2.41 5.61
CA SER A 440 -5.54 -3.34 4.54
C SER A 440 -6.23 -4.58 5.11
N PHE A 441 -5.70 -5.14 6.20
CA PHE A 441 -6.31 -6.28 6.89
C PHE A 441 -7.72 -5.94 7.38
N CYS A 442 -7.89 -4.80 8.05
CA CYS A 442 -9.21 -4.38 8.55
C CYS A 442 -10.20 -4.13 7.40
N ASP A 443 -9.74 -3.49 6.32
CA ASP A 443 -10.56 -3.20 5.15
C ASP A 443 -11.02 -4.46 4.43
N THR A 444 -10.14 -5.44 4.24
CA THR A 444 -10.50 -6.75 3.68
C THR A 444 -11.48 -7.48 4.58
N MET A 445 -11.26 -7.46 5.90
CA MET A 445 -12.17 -8.08 6.86
C MET A 445 -13.55 -7.42 6.88
N LEU A 446 -13.64 -6.10 6.70
CA LEU A 446 -14.91 -5.38 6.60
C LEU A 446 -15.73 -5.83 5.38
N LEU A 447 -15.08 -6.11 4.25
CA LEU A 447 -15.77 -6.65 3.06
C LEU A 447 -16.40 -8.01 3.35
N VAL A 448 -15.69 -8.88 4.10
CA VAL A 448 -16.17 -10.22 4.47
C VAL A 448 -17.32 -10.15 5.48
N VAL A 449 -17.27 -9.22 6.44
CA VAL A 449 -18.29 -9.07 7.49
C VAL A 449 -19.55 -8.34 6.99
N GLY A 450 -19.38 -7.39 6.05
CA GLY A 450 -20.45 -6.53 5.53
C GLY A 450 -21.54 -7.28 4.75
N GLU A 451 -21.23 -8.40 4.12
CA GLU A 451 -22.21 -9.21 3.37
C GLU A 451 -23.14 -10.06 4.27
N GLY A 452 -22.89 -10.11 5.60
CA GLY A 452 -23.50 -11.11 6.49
C GLY A 452 -24.45 -10.63 7.60
N GLY A 453 -25.05 -9.42 7.56
CA GLY A 453 -25.84 -8.96 8.72
C GLY A 453 -26.91 -7.91 8.46
N GLY A 454 -28.14 -8.36 8.16
CA GLY A 454 -29.36 -7.56 8.25
C GLY A 454 -29.71 -7.24 9.70
N GLY A 455 -29.32 -6.05 10.15
CA GLY A 455 -29.78 -5.41 11.38
C GLY A 455 -30.29 -4.01 11.07
N GLY A 456 -31.43 -3.91 10.37
CA GLY A 456 -31.87 -2.67 9.71
C GLY A 456 -32.38 -1.56 10.64
N GLY A 457 -32.70 -1.84 11.90
CA GLY A 457 -33.33 -0.86 12.81
C GLY A 457 -32.35 0.18 13.35
N ASP A 458 -31.30 -0.27 14.03
CA ASP A 458 -30.35 0.61 14.74
C ASP A 458 -29.42 1.37 13.77
N THR A 459 -29.07 0.69 12.67
CA THR A 459 -28.21 1.23 11.61
C THR A 459 -28.87 2.44 10.91
N ALA A 460 -30.19 2.42 10.70
CA ALA A 460 -30.90 3.51 10.03
C ALA A 460 -30.95 4.79 10.90
N ALA A 461 -31.15 4.63 12.21
CA ALA A 461 -31.13 5.75 13.16
C ALA A 461 -29.73 6.40 13.21
N MET A 462 -28.69 5.57 13.36
CA MET A 462 -27.30 6.03 13.35
C MET A 462 -26.95 6.78 12.05
N LEU A 463 -27.34 6.26 10.89
CA LEU A 463 -27.10 6.92 9.61
C LEU A 463 -27.85 8.25 9.49
N SER A 464 -29.08 8.32 10.01
CA SER A 464 -29.86 9.56 10.04
C SER A 464 -29.18 10.64 10.90
N ASP A 465 -28.63 10.25 12.05
CA ASP A 465 -27.89 11.15 12.93
C ASP A 465 -26.60 11.66 12.27
N ILE A 466 -25.87 10.78 11.57
CA ILE A 466 -24.68 11.16 10.80
C ILE A 466 -25.04 12.16 9.71
N CYS A 467 -26.08 11.87 8.92
CA CYS A 467 -26.55 12.76 7.86
C CYS A 467 -26.91 14.14 8.40
N THR A 468 -27.70 14.19 9.47
CA THR A 468 -28.15 15.43 10.11
C THR A 468 -26.97 16.20 10.71
N GLY A 469 -26.05 15.50 11.38
CA GLY A 469 -24.86 16.09 11.98
C GLY A 469 -23.94 16.74 10.96
N ILE A 470 -23.73 16.11 9.80
CA ILE A 470 -22.93 16.69 8.71
C ILE A 470 -23.69 17.87 8.08
N LEU A 471 -24.96 17.69 7.70
CA LEU A 471 -25.76 18.72 7.04
C LEU A 471 -25.82 20.03 7.85
N ASN A 472 -25.95 19.93 9.17
CA ASN A 472 -25.99 21.10 10.05
C ASN A 472 -24.67 21.88 10.11
N LYS A 473 -23.54 21.24 9.81
CA LYS A 473 -22.21 21.88 9.78
C LYS A 473 -21.87 22.50 8.41
N LEU A 474 -22.57 22.11 7.34
CA LEU A 474 -22.24 22.56 5.98
C LEU A 474 -22.63 24.04 5.77
N PRO A 475 -21.69 24.90 5.33
CA PRO A 475 -22.00 26.29 4.98
C PRO A 475 -22.85 26.37 3.69
N PRO A 476 -23.46 27.53 3.40
CA PRO A 476 -24.10 27.76 2.10
C PRO A 476 -23.07 27.78 0.96
N ASN A 477 -23.56 27.59 -0.28
CA ASN A 477 -22.71 27.71 -1.47
C ASN A 477 -22.19 29.14 -1.63
N PHE A 478 -20.96 29.27 -2.11
CA PHE A 478 -20.39 30.56 -2.49
C PHE A 478 -21.18 31.20 -3.64
N ASN A 479 -21.46 32.50 -3.54
CA ASN A 479 -22.04 33.27 -4.64
C ASN A 479 -20.95 33.64 -5.66
N ILE A 480 -20.87 32.86 -6.73
CA ILE A 480 -19.84 33.02 -7.77
C ILE A 480 -20.02 34.29 -8.58
N GLU A 481 -21.25 34.78 -8.77
CA GLU A 481 -21.51 36.03 -9.49
C GLU A 481 -21.00 37.24 -8.71
N GLU A 482 -21.25 37.27 -7.40
CA GLU A 482 -20.71 38.30 -6.52
C GLU A 482 -19.19 38.19 -6.37
N ALA A 483 -18.64 36.97 -6.33
CA ALA A 483 -17.20 36.74 -6.32
C ALA A 483 -16.51 37.32 -7.57
N ASN A 484 -17.08 37.10 -8.76
CA ASN A 484 -16.56 37.68 -10.01
C ASN A 484 -16.64 39.21 -10.05
N LYS A 485 -17.70 39.80 -9.48
CA LYS A 485 -17.84 41.26 -9.38
C LYS A 485 -16.80 41.86 -8.43
N LYS A 486 -16.53 41.20 -7.30
CA LYS A 486 -15.60 41.68 -6.27
C LYS A 486 -14.13 41.44 -6.64
N TYR A 487 -13.84 40.31 -7.28
CA TYR A 487 -12.51 39.90 -7.72
C TYR A 487 -12.50 39.64 -9.24
N PRO A 488 -12.59 40.70 -10.06
CA PRO A 488 -12.59 40.54 -11.51
C PRO A 488 -11.23 40.05 -12.01
N VAL A 489 -11.22 39.54 -13.25
CA VAL A 489 -9.99 39.17 -13.93
C VAL A 489 -9.20 40.44 -14.25
N VAL A 490 -8.03 40.56 -13.63
CA VAL A 490 -7.14 41.72 -13.74
C VAL A 490 -5.77 41.24 -14.20
N TYR A 491 -5.14 41.99 -15.12
CA TYR A 491 -3.84 41.62 -15.66
C TYR A 491 -2.76 41.63 -14.56
N GLU A 492 -2.82 42.54 -13.60
CA GLU A 492 -1.83 42.68 -12.55
C GLU A 492 -2.00 41.65 -11.42
N GLU A 493 -3.16 40.98 -11.32
CA GLU A 493 -3.49 40.07 -10.22
C GLU A 493 -4.20 38.80 -10.70
N SER A 494 -3.41 37.78 -11.04
CA SER A 494 -3.91 36.45 -11.41
C SER A 494 -4.58 35.71 -10.26
N MET A 495 -4.33 36.06 -9.00
CA MET A 495 -4.90 35.33 -7.86
C MET A 495 -6.41 35.53 -7.71
N ASN A 496 -6.99 36.59 -8.29
CA ASN A 496 -8.44 36.79 -8.34
C ASN A 496 -9.12 35.62 -9.06
N THR A 497 -8.57 35.22 -10.21
CA THR A 497 -9.07 34.10 -11.00
C THR A 497 -8.93 32.78 -10.24
N VAL A 498 -7.82 32.59 -9.53
CA VAL A 498 -7.59 31.39 -8.71
C VAL A 498 -8.65 31.27 -7.62
N LEU A 499 -8.91 32.35 -6.86
CA LEU A 499 -9.94 32.36 -5.82
C LEU A 499 -11.32 31.94 -6.35
N VAL A 500 -11.77 32.55 -7.45
CA VAL A 500 -13.10 32.26 -8.02
C VAL A 500 -13.19 30.81 -8.51
N GLN A 501 -12.15 30.29 -9.18
CA GLN A 501 -12.12 28.91 -9.65
C GLN A 501 -12.13 27.91 -8.49
N GLU A 502 -11.39 28.19 -7.41
CA GLU A 502 -11.39 27.36 -6.21
C GLU A 502 -12.78 27.34 -5.55
N MET A 503 -13.42 28.50 -5.37
CA MET A 503 -14.79 28.60 -4.86
C MET A 503 -15.79 27.80 -5.71
N GLN A 504 -15.65 27.81 -7.03
CA GLN A 504 -16.47 26.99 -7.94
C GLN A 504 -16.27 25.49 -7.71
N ARG A 505 -15.02 25.03 -7.55
CA ARG A 505 -14.70 23.62 -7.28
C ARG A 505 -15.26 23.17 -5.94
N PHE A 506 -15.09 23.96 -4.88
CA PHE A 506 -15.69 23.68 -3.57
C PHE A 506 -17.22 23.65 -3.62
N ASN A 507 -17.87 24.55 -4.36
CA ASN A 507 -19.32 24.50 -4.57
C ASN A 507 -19.79 23.21 -5.23
N LYS A 508 -19.04 22.68 -6.21
CA LYS A 508 -19.37 21.41 -6.86
C LYS A 508 -19.35 20.27 -5.84
N LEU A 509 -18.27 20.14 -5.06
CA LEU A 509 -18.16 19.13 -4.01
C LEU A 509 -19.26 19.28 -2.96
N LEU A 510 -19.46 20.50 -2.44
CA LEU A 510 -20.48 20.82 -1.45
C LEU A 510 -21.89 20.43 -1.91
N THR A 511 -22.20 20.65 -3.19
CA THR A 511 -23.49 20.28 -3.76
C THR A 511 -23.66 18.76 -3.81
N VAL A 512 -22.61 18.01 -4.15
CA VAL A 512 -22.64 16.53 -4.16
C VAL A 512 -22.85 15.99 -2.74
N ILE A 513 -22.11 16.51 -1.75
CA ILE A 513 -22.26 16.12 -0.35
C ILE A 513 -23.68 16.42 0.14
N ARG A 514 -24.14 17.67 -0.01
CA ARG A 514 -25.46 18.09 0.48
C ARG A 514 -26.60 17.29 -0.15
N SER A 515 -26.62 17.16 -1.48
CA SER A 515 -27.70 16.46 -2.20
C SER A 515 -27.74 14.97 -1.88
N SER A 516 -26.59 14.31 -1.78
CA SER A 516 -26.54 12.88 -1.42
C SER A 516 -27.01 12.63 0.01
N LEU A 517 -26.64 13.47 0.98
CA LEU A 517 -27.12 13.35 2.37
C LEU A 517 -28.61 13.63 2.51
N GLU A 518 -29.14 14.64 1.82
CA GLU A 518 -30.58 14.95 1.82
C GLU A 518 -31.39 13.81 1.20
N LEU A 519 -30.91 13.24 0.09
CA LEU A 519 -31.55 12.09 -0.57
C LEU A 519 -31.48 10.83 0.29
N LEU A 520 -30.34 10.56 0.91
CA LEU A 520 -30.18 9.43 1.82
C LEU A 520 -31.10 9.57 3.04
N GLY A 521 -31.17 10.75 3.67
CA GLY A 521 -32.09 11.01 4.78
C GLY A 521 -33.56 10.76 4.41
N LYS A 522 -33.97 11.18 3.21
CA LYS A 522 -35.32 10.89 2.68
C LYS A 522 -35.53 9.40 2.39
N ALA A 523 -34.50 8.71 1.90
CA ALA A 523 -34.57 7.27 1.61
C ALA A 523 -34.70 6.43 2.88
N LEU A 524 -33.99 6.80 3.96
CA LEU A 524 -34.07 6.12 5.26
C LEU A 524 -35.47 6.19 5.88
N VAL A 525 -36.21 7.27 5.62
CA VAL A 525 -37.62 7.45 6.08
C VAL A 525 -38.63 6.86 5.07
N GLY A 526 -38.16 6.30 3.95
CA GLY A 526 -39.03 5.68 2.93
C GLY A 526 -39.71 6.68 1.98
N MET A 527 -39.29 7.95 1.95
CA MET A 527 -39.83 8.96 1.02
C MET A 527 -39.23 8.86 -0.38
N VAL A 528 -38.02 8.28 -0.50
CA VAL A 528 -37.29 8.08 -1.75
C VAL A 528 -36.82 6.63 -1.82
N VAL A 529 -36.74 6.07 -3.03
CA VAL A 529 -36.23 4.70 -3.22
C VAL A 529 -34.72 4.66 -3.00
N MET A 530 -34.26 3.67 -2.24
CA MET A 530 -32.84 3.40 -2.05
C MET A 530 -32.21 2.94 -3.36
N THR A 531 -31.43 3.81 -4.00
CA THR A 531 -30.68 3.49 -5.22
C THR A 531 -29.35 2.83 -4.88
N PRO A 532 -28.71 2.11 -5.81
CA PRO A 532 -27.37 1.55 -5.58
C PRO A 532 -26.33 2.59 -5.15
N ASP A 533 -26.44 3.83 -5.68
CA ASP A 533 -25.56 4.93 -5.28
C ASP A 533 -25.82 5.38 -3.83
N LEU A 534 -27.09 5.48 -3.41
CA LEU A 534 -27.43 5.82 -2.02
C LEU A 534 -27.05 4.70 -1.05
N ASP A 535 -27.16 3.45 -1.47
CA ASP A 535 -26.72 2.29 -0.69
C ASP A 535 -25.21 2.26 -0.49
N ALA A 536 -24.44 2.60 -1.53
CA ALA A 536 -23.00 2.78 -1.41
C ALA A 536 -22.63 3.94 -0.46
N VAL A 537 -23.40 5.04 -0.46
CA VAL A 537 -23.21 6.14 0.51
C VAL A 537 -23.52 5.67 1.93
N ALA A 538 -24.67 5.01 2.14
CA ALA A 538 -25.07 4.48 3.45
C ALA A 538 -24.02 3.52 4.01
N THR A 539 -23.54 2.59 3.19
CA THR A 539 -22.50 1.63 3.55
C THR A 539 -21.21 2.34 3.96
N ALA A 540 -20.75 3.31 3.17
CA ALA A 540 -19.53 4.06 3.47
C ALA A 540 -19.65 4.88 4.78
N LEU A 541 -20.77 5.59 4.97
CA LEU A 541 -21.03 6.36 6.19
C LEU A 541 -21.12 5.46 7.42
N GLY A 542 -21.76 4.28 7.29
CA GLY A 542 -21.91 3.31 8.37
C GLY A 542 -20.59 2.74 8.88
N VAL A 543 -19.54 2.73 8.05
CA VAL A 543 -18.18 2.32 8.44
C VAL A 543 -17.21 3.50 8.61
N GLY A 544 -17.71 4.75 8.61
CA GLY A 544 -16.89 5.94 8.83
C GLY A 544 -15.93 6.29 7.70
N LYS A 545 -16.22 5.86 6.47
CA LYS A 545 -15.44 6.17 5.25
C LYS A 545 -16.12 7.25 4.41
N VAL A 546 -15.31 7.95 3.61
CA VAL A 546 -15.80 8.91 2.62
C VAL A 546 -16.45 8.16 1.45
N PRO A 547 -17.71 8.42 1.10
CA PRO A 547 -18.37 7.80 -0.04
C PRO A 547 -17.63 8.01 -1.37
N GLY A 548 -17.63 6.99 -2.22
CA GLY A 548 -16.91 7.03 -3.50
C GLY A 548 -17.36 8.16 -4.44
N MET A 549 -18.65 8.54 -4.40
CA MET A 549 -19.15 9.67 -5.19
C MET A 549 -18.62 11.02 -4.69
N TRP A 550 -18.33 11.17 -3.40
CA TRP A 550 -17.69 12.36 -2.85
C TRP A 550 -16.21 12.37 -3.24
N ALA A 551 -15.52 11.22 -3.10
CA ALA A 551 -14.12 11.08 -3.47
C ALA A 551 -13.87 11.45 -4.95
N LYS A 552 -14.73 11.01 -5.88
CA LYS A 552 -14.68 11.39 -7.31
C LYS A 552 -14.81 12.90 -7.55
N ALA A 553 -15.56 13.58 -6.69
CA ALA A 553 -15.82 15.02 -6.77
C ALA A 553 -14.96 15.83 -5.79
N SER A 554 -13.96 15.21 -5.15
CA SER A 554 -13.14 15.80 -4.09
C SER A 554 -11.69 16.00 -4.54
N TYR A 555 -10.94 16.77 -3.76
CA TYR A 555 -9.48 16.73 -3.74
C TYR A 555 -9.00 15.40 -3.12
N PRO A 556 -7.76 14.95 -3.42
CA PRO A 556 -7.18 13.73 -2.86
C PRO A 556 -7.12 13.79 -1.33
N SER A 557 -7.65 12.77 -0.66
CA SER A 557 -7.61 12.63 0.80
C SER A 557 -7.72 11.17 1.20
N LEU A 558 -6.96 10.78 2.23
CA LEU A 558 -7.04 9.46 2.89
C LEU A 558 -7.64 9.58 4.30
N LYS A 559 -8.20 10.74 4.67
CA LYS A 559 -8.79 10.96 6.00
C LYS A 559 -10.08 10.15 6.16
N PRO A 560 -10.36 9.60 7.36
CA PRO A 560 -11.66 9.02 7.67
C PRO A 560 -12.76 10.10 7.64
N LEU A 561 -14.03 9.71 7.62
CA LEU A 561 -15.17 10.61 7.43
C LEU A 561 -15.14 11.87 8.30
N GLY A 562 -14.98 11.72 9.63
CA GLY A 562 -14.97 12.87 10.56
C GLY A 562 -13.80 13.84 10.29
N GLY A 563 -12.60 13.30 10.08
CA GLY A 563 -11.42 14.09 9.74
C GLY A 563 -11.51 14.75 8.36
N TYR A 564 -12.16 14.10 7.40
CA TYR A 564 -12.42 14.64 6.07
C TYR A 564 -13.39 15.83 6.13
N ILE A 565 -14.50 15.71 6.87
CA ILE A 565 -15.48 16.81 7.00
C ILE A 565 -14.85 18.02 7.71
N SER A 566 -14.08 17.79 8.77
CA SER A 566 -13.40 18.88 9.50
C SER A 566 -12.39 19.62 8.58
N ASP A 567 -11.57 18.86 7.85
CA ASP A 567 -10.61 19.39 6.87
C ASP A 567 -11.30 20.15 5.72
N PHE A 568 -12.44 19.63 5.23
CA PHE A 568 -13.25 20.27 4.20
C PHE A 568 -13.80 21.62 4.65
N LEU A 569 -14.34 21.70 5.87
CA LEU A 569 -14.87 22.94 6.44
C LEU A 569 -13.76 23.98 6.67
N GLU A 570 -12.58 23.54 7.14
CA GLU A 570 -11.42 24.42 7.33
C GLU A 570 -10.96 25.04 6.01
N ARG A 571 -10.87 24.25 4.94
CA ARG A 571 -10.54 24.75 3.59
C ARG A 571 -11.55 25.77 3.09
N MET A 572 -12.84 25.47 3.23
CA MET A 572 -13.90 26.41 2.86
C MET A 572 -13.78 27.72 3.64
N ASN A 573 -13.43 27.65 4.93
CA ASN A 573 -13.24 28.83 5.77
C ASN A 573 -12.06 29.71 5.29
N VAL A 574 -10.97 29.10 4.78
CA VAL A 574 -9.85 29.85 4.19
C VAL A 574 -10.32 30.71 3.01
N PHE A 575 -11.07 30.11 2.06
CA PHE A 575 -11.56 30.86 0.90
C PHE A 575 -12.68 31.84 1.26
N THR A 576 -13.50 31.53 2.26
CA THR A 576 -14.47 32.48 2.83
C THR A 576 -13.77 33.70 3.41
N THR A 577 -12.70 33.48 4.16
CA THR A 577 -11.91 34.54 4.76
C THR A 577 -11.21 35.38 3.70
N TRP A 578 -10.65 34.74 2.67
CA TRP A 578 -10.05 35.43 1.52
C TRP A 578 -11.11 36.30 0.81
N TYR A 579 -12.28 35.74 0.47
CA TYR A 579 -13.36 36.49 -0.16
C TYR A 579 -13.81 37.70 0.67
N ASN A 580 -13.87 37.58 2.00
CA ASN A 580 -14.35 38.66 2.88
C ASN A 580 -13.28 39.72 3.15
N LYS A 581 -12.05 39.31 3.49
CA LYS A 581 -10.98 40.18 4.01
C LYS A 581 -9.92 40.55 2.98
N GLY A 582 -9.95 39.97 1.77
CA GLY A 582 -8.92 40.17 0.75
C GLY A 582 -7.84 39.10 0.76
N LYS A 583 -6.85 39.28 -0.14
CA LYS A 583 -5.77 38.31 -0.38
C LYS A 583 -4.94 38.08 0.89
N PRO A 584 -4.77 36.81 1.33
CA PRO A 584 -3.95 36.53 2.50
C PRO A 584 -2.46 36.75 2.19
N THR A 585 -1.67 37.03 3.23
CA THR A 585 -0.20 37.17 3.13
C THR A 585 0.52 35.82 3.08
N THR A 586 -0.09 34.79 3.70
CA THR A 586 0.39 33.41 3.75
C THR A 586 -0.68 32.47 3.23
N PHE A 587 -0.28 31.48 2.42
CA PHE A 587 -1.20 30.55 1.75
C PHE A 587 -1.07 29.13 2.29
N TRP A 588 -2.20 28.52 2.65
CA TRP A 588 -2.24 27.10 3.01
C TRP A 588 -2.18 26.25 1.74
N LEU A 589 -0.98 25.80 1.35
CA LEU A 589 -0.78 25.14 0.06
C LEU A 589 -1.62 23.87 -0.06
N SER A 590 -1.59 23.01 0.98
CA SER A 590 -2.39 21.78 0.98
C SER A 590 -3.88 22.04 1.07
N GLY A 591 -4.33 23.27 1.36
CA GLY A 591 -5.73 23.68 1.49
C GLY A 591 -6.43 23.92 0.14
N PHE A 592 -5.68 24.18 -0.93
CA PHE A 592 -6.22 24.35 -2.27
C PHE A 592 -6.79 23.04 -2.80
N TYR A 593 -7.90 23.14 -3.53
CA TYR A 593 -8.46 22.07 -4.33
C TYR A 593 -7.53 21.73 -5.50
N PHE A 594 -6.97 22.74 -6.18
CA PHE A 594 -6.02 22.56 -7.28
C PHE A 594 -4.81 23.48 -7.15
N THR A 595 -3.75 22.94 -6.55
CA THR A 595 -2.50 23.65 -6.24
C THR A 595 -1.78 24.20 -7.47
N GLN A 596 -1.87 23.53 -8.62
CA GLN A 596 -1.22 23.98 -9.85
C GLN A 596 -1.74 25.35 -10.31
N ALA A 597 -3.04 25.64 -10.19
CA ALA A 597 -3.57 26.96 -10.54
C ALA A 597 -3.00 28.06 -9.64
N PHE A 598 -2.82 27.77 -8.35
CA PHE A 598 -2.16 28.68 -7.42
C PHE A 598 -0.70 28.94 -7.81
N LEU A 599 0.08 27.89 -8.08
CA LEU A 599 1.47 28.01 -8.51
C LEU A 599 1.58 28.75 -9.86
N THR A 600 0.72 28.47 -10.83
CA THR A 600 0.72 29.23 -12.09
C THR A 600 0.32 30.69 -11.86
N GLY A 601 -0.64 30.96 -10.97
CA GLY A 601 -1.06 32.32 -10.62
C GLY A 601 0.08 33.14 -10.00
N ALA A 602 0.86 32.54 -9.08
CA ALA A 602 2.03 33.18 -8.48
C ALA A 602 3.12 33.47 -9.51
N MET A 603 3.40 32.50 -10.38
CA MET A 603 4.38 32.66 -11.46
C MET A 603 3.95 33.74 -12.47
N GLN A 604 2.66 33.81 -12.81
CA GLN A 604 2.11 34.86 -13.68
C GLN A 604 2.26 36.25 -13.07
N ASN A 605 1.97 36.42 -11.79
CA ASN A 605 2.14 37.71 -11.11
C ASN A 605 3.61 38.17 -11.16
N PHE A 606 4.56 37.25 -10.90
CA PHE A 606 5.99 37.54 -11.01
C PHE A 606 6.40 37.90 -12.45
N ALA A 607 5.98 37.09 -13.43
CA ALA A 607 6.28 37.31 -14.84
C ALA A 607 5.79 38.68 -15.32
N ARG A 608 4.57 39.08 -14.93
CA ARG A 608 3.98 40.36 -15.33
C ARG A 608 4.65 41.55 -14.64
N LYS A 609 4.96 41.42 -13.35
CA LYS A 609 5.69 42.47 -12.58
C LYS A 609 7.06 42.79 -13.19
N HIS A 610 7.78 41.76 -13.66
CA HIS A 610 9.13 41.90 -14.22
C HIS A 610 9.17 41.90 -15.75
N MET A 611 8.02 41.83 -16.43
CA MET A 611 7.88 41.74 -17.89
C MET A 611 8.71 40.60 -18.52
N LEU A 612 8.70 39.43 -17.88
CA LEU A 612 9.39 38.22 -18.34
C LEU A 612 8.41 37.22 -18.97
N ALA A 613 8.90 36.36 -19.85
CA ALA A 613 8.12 35.25 -20.38
C ALA A 613 7.95 34.16 -19.32
N ILE A 614 6.72 33.66 -19.11
CA ILE A 614 6.44 32.66 -18.06
C ILE A 614 7.27 31.37 -18.25
N ASN A 615 7.56 30.99 -19.49
CA ASN A 615 8.29 29.74 -19.81
C ASN A 615 9.78 29.80 -19.44
N THR A 616 10.33 30.97 -19.12
CA THR A 616 11.73 31.11 -18.67
C THR A 616 11.87 31.07 -17.16
N LEU A 617 10.76 30.90 -16.43
CA LEU A 617 10.75 30.93 -14.97
C LEU A 617 10.73 29.51 -14.41
N THR A 618 11.52 29.31 -13.36
CA THR A 618 11.44 28.13 -12.48
C THR A 618 11.24 28.61 -11.05
N TYR A 619 10.68 27.75 -10.21
CA TYR A 619 10.62 28.02 -8.78
C TYR A 619 11.99 27.82 -8.14
N ASP A 620 12.31 28.73 -7.22
CA ASP A 620 13.32 28.55 -6.19
C ASP A 620 12.62 28.64 -4.82
N PHE A 621 13.19 28.02 -3.80
CA PHE A 621 12.54 27.86 -2.50
C PHE A 621 13.50 28.19 -1.35
N GLU A 622 13.01 28.97 -0.39
CA GLU A 622 13.72 29.27 0.86
C GLU A 622 12.84 28.84 2.04
N VAL A 623 13.42 28.04 2.95
CA VAL A 623 12.74 27.64 4.18
C VAL A 623 12.91 28.75 5.22
N LEU A 624 11.79 29.39 5.59
CA LEU A 624 11.80 30.47 6.57
C LEU A 624 11.77 29.93 8.00
N ARG A 625 12.49 30.59 8.91
CA ARG A 625 12.43 30.33 10.36
C ARG A 625 11.19 30.97 11.00
N MET A 626 10.02 30.69 10.45
CA MET A 626 8.74 31.22 10.91
C MET A 626 7.72 30.10 11.00
N GLU A 627 7.01 30.04 12.11
CA GLU A 627 5.89 29.12 12.27
C GLU A 627 4.66 29.59 11.48
N ALA A 628 3.83 28.66 11.05
CA ALA A 628 2.60 28.96 10.30
C ALA A 628 1.62 29.89 11.05
N THR A 629 1.71 29.93 12.39
CA THR A 629 0.89 30.78 13.26
C THR A 629 1.44 32.21 13.38
N ALA A 630 2.65 32.47 12.91
CA ALA A 630 3.24 33.80 12.93
C ALA A 630 2.45 34.73 11.98
N LYS A 631 1.89 35.81 12.52
CA LYS A 631 1.20 36.82 11.70
C LYS A 631 2.22 37.58 10.85
N VAL A 632 2.32 37.22 9.59
CA VAL A 632 3.11 37.96 8.61
C VAL A 632 2.31 39.18 8.15
N SER A 633 2.79 40.37 8.51
CA SER A 633 2.08 41.63 8.25
C SER A 633 2.16 42.12 6.80
N HIS A 634 3.19 41.68 6.06
CA HIS A 634 3.42 42.10 4.67
C HIS A 634 3.67 40.90 3.75
N PRO A 635 3.14 40.91 2.51
CA PRO A 635 3.48 39.90 1.52
C PRO A 635 4.98 39.99 1.13
N PRO A 636 5.58 38.92 0.60
CA PRO A 636 6.94 38.98 0.08
C PRO A 636 7.04 39.98 -1.08
N MET A 637 8.22 40.54 -1.32
CA MET A 637 8.43 41.41 -2.47
C MET A 637 8.19 40.67 -3.79
N ASP A 638 8.69 39.43 -3.88
CA ASP A 638 8.51 38.53 -5.01
C ASP A 638 8.19 37.12 -4.48
N GLY A 639 7.25 36.43 -5.14
CA GLY A 639 6.82 35.09 -4.74
C GLY A 639 5.64 35.06 -3.77
N VAL A 640 5.54 33.99 -2.98
CA VAL A 640 4.44 33.72 -2.05
C VAL A 640 4.97 32.99 -0.81
N TYR A 641 4.41 33.29 0.36
CA TYR A 641 4.64 32.48 1.57
C TYR A 641 3.63 31.35 1.63
N VAL A 642 4.10 30.12 1.83
CA VAL A 642 3.25 28.93 1.88
C VAL A 642 3.47 28.15 3.17
N PHE A 643 2.43 27.48 3.64
CA PHE A 643 2.49 26.51 4.73
C PHE A 643 1.62 25.28 4.43
N GLY A 644 1.69 24.26 5.28
CA GLY A 644 1.00 22.99 5.06
C GLY A 644 1.78 22.01 4.17
N CYS A 645 3.10 22.17 4.10
CA CYS A 645 4.00 21.18 3.50
C CYS A 645 4.44 20.18 4.58
N PHE A 646 4.06 18.92 4.40
CA PHE A 646 4.44 17.82 5.29
C PHE A 646 5.67 17.11 4.72
N LEU A 647 6.62 16.79 5.60
CA LEU A 647 7.79 15.98 5.28
C LEU A 647 7.65 14.63 5.96
N ASP A 648 7.99 13.57 5.26
CA ASP A 648 8.15 12.24 5.82
C ASP A 648 9.63 11.84 5.71
N GLY A 649 10.16 11.18 6.75
CA GLY A 649 11.59 10.84 6.85
C GLY A 649 12.54 12.01 7.15
N ALA A 650 12.03 13.24 7.27
CA ALA A 650 12.79 14.43 7.63
C ALA A 650 11.93 15.40 8.44
N ARG A 651 12.58 16.39 9.08
CA ARG A 651 11.91 17.50 9.75
C ARG A 651 12.53 18.82 9.35
N TRP A 652 11.74 19.88 9.39
CA TRP A 652 12.26 21.24 9.25
C TRP A 652 13.21 21.53 10.41
N ASP A 653 14.46 21.89 10.11
CA ASP A 653 15.40 22.33 11.15
C ASP A 653 14.96 23.72 11.65
N ARG A 654 14.77 23.83 12.96
CA ARG A 654 14.37 25.06 13.65
C ARG A 654 15.57 25.80 14.27
N GLY A 655 16.75 25.17 14.30
CA GLY A 655 17.96 25.64 14.99
C GLY A 655 19.02 26.24 14.07
N THR A 656 19.03 25.87 12.79
CA THR A 656 19.73 26.58 11.70
C THR A 656 18.77 27.33 10.81
#